data_AF-A0A6B0YUZ9-F1
#
_entry.id   AF-A0A6B0YUZ9-F1
#
_cell.length_a   1.000
_cell.length_b   1.000
_cell.length_c   1.000
_cell.angle_alpha   90.00
_cell.angle_beta   90.00
_cell.angle_gamma   90.00
#
_symmetry.space_group_name_H-M   'P 1'
#
loop_
_entity.id
_entity.type
_entity.pdbx_description
1 polymer ?
#
loop_
_entity_poly.entity_id
_entity_poly.type
_entity_poly.pdbx_seq_one_letter_code
_entity_poly.pdbx_strand_id
1 'polypeptide(L)'
;MLHSLRILTSLLAILFLLAACTPVAPSSVQPDQEASPSDTPVQVVATTNFVADWARVVGGSRVEVFGLLPVGGDPHTFLPGARDVARVADADLVLTVGLGLEADWLQDLLHNASADESRIVALGDGVDPIEFAMADMHGDHDDHDDYDDHGDHDDDHGDHDDDHGDHDDDHGDHDEMIRGRLLVADAVEAHLSVIDLSTGDVDSGIFAVAAPRATVHPSPAHRYAIVLARGPEDGDDRIHIFDSGVFLVEHGDHYDLVTQPVSRHALEIADEQPVHYVNSHGWTAIFADINGHAILINEADLANSRGDYEPVVLEAGPQHGAALVISDEHVVITTKNPDYPENSDDSLPVGVEVRDFSDQVVYDASNRSCPGMHGESHNEHGVALGCTGGVLFLHTHDGEFEHEFIANPPEMREDSRIGAVYGHHHVEHFFGKASYYDGQGFADDGIWLIDVDHSEMRQVFSEPSVSTKFSSDGELLYVLGTDGVLHALDAHDGELLETMELVGPGDAGRPAFIVVGEWLYVADPNSGHVFAVHLEEMEIEEEWEVGGAPSSLAFVGLVDSGGAPDEGHDDHDDHGDDDDDHGDHDDHGDDDDDHSDHDGHEGHHHGPLDPHFWFDPIRVKIAVNEIAAQLSAIDPEGAETYLRNASEYGKQLDELHAWTLEQISAVAPERRLLVTSHDAFSYFAELYGFEVIGLVIPSLATHVEPSAEHMAALVDVVREHDLPALFGETTVSERLAQTIATETGAQLFRLYSGSLGPEGSGADTYLGMVRANVERIVEALK
;
A
#
# COMPACT_ATOMS: atom_id res chain seq x y z
N MET A 1 -38.93 50.67 78.15
CA MET A 1 -39.64 49.81 77.16
C MET A 1 -39.03 49.97 75.79
N LEU A 2 -37.73 49.73 75.79
CA LEU A 2 -36.72 49.69 74.76
C LEU A 2 -35.84 48.62 75.39
N HIS A 3 -35.75 47.41 74.81
CA HIS A 3 -34.83 46.29 75.13
C HIS A 3 -35.37 44.93 74.62
N SER A 4 -36.60 44.86 74.09
CA SER A 4 -37.18 43.61 73.51
C SER A 4 -37.27 43.61 71.98
N LEU A 5 -36.73 44.63 71.30
CA LEU A 5 -36.74 44.76 69.83
C LEU A 5 -35.33 44.82 69.23
N ARG A 6 -34.34 44.22 69.91
CA ARG A 6 -32.96 44.07 69.43
C ARG A 6 -32.42 42.64 69.44
N ILE A 7 -33.23 41.65 69.85
CA ILE A 7 -32.85 40.23 69.85
C ILE A 7 -33.45 39.48 68.64
N LEU A 8 -34.45 40.05 67.96
CA LEU A 8 -35.02 39.44 66.74
C LEU A 8 -34.26 39.84 65.45
N THR A 9 -33.37 40.83 65.52
CA THR A 9 -32.51 41.26 64.38
C THR A 9 -31.10 40.66 64.43
N SER A 10 -30.73 39.94 65.50
CA SER A 10 -29.43 39.26 65.60
C SER A 10 -29.49 37.73 65.42
N LEU A 11 -30.68 37.14 65.30
CA LEU A 11 -30.87 35.71 64.97
C LEU A 11 -31.24 35.46 63.50
N LEU A 12 -31.55 36.51 62.72
CA LEU A 12 -31.78 36.40 61.26
C LEU A 12 -30.54 36.74 60.41
N ALA A 13 -29.50 37.33 61.01
CA ALA A 13 -28.24 37.66 60.32
C ALA A 13 -27.13 36.59 60.49
N ILE A 14 -27.35 35.56 61.31
CA ILE A 14 -26.42 34.43 61.49
C ILE A 14 -26.89 33.17 60.73
N LEU A 15 -28.10 33.20 60.13
CA LEU A 15 -28.58 32.14 59.24
C LEU A 15 -28.30 32.42 57.74
N PHE A 16 -27.70 33.57 57.41
CA PHE A 16 -27.35 33.96 56.03
C PHE A 16 -25.84 34.05 55.76
N LEU A 17 -24.99 33.56 56.68
CA LEU A 17 -23.51 33.70 56.58
C LEU A 17 -22.72 32.39 56.81
N LEU A 18 -23.37 31.22 56.73
CA LEU A 18 -22.72 29.90 56.87
C LEU A 18 -23.17 28.89 55.80
N ALA A 19 -23.37 29.34 54.55
CA ALA A 19 -23.53 28.47 53.38
C ALA A 19 -22.61 28.91 52.22
N ALA A 20 -21.42 29.43 52.53
CA ALA A 20 -20.38 29.76 51.56
C ALA A 20 -19.12 28.97 51.91
N CYS A 21 -19.11 27.68 51.56
CA CYS A 21 -17.95 26.81 51.37
C CYS A 21 -18.48 25.45 50.86
N THR A 22 -18.79 25.39 49.56
CA THR A 22 -18.90 24.13 48.81
C THR A 22 -18.02 24.26 47.58
N PRO A 23 -17.29 23.20 47.18
CA PRO A 23 -16.39 23.25 46.03
C PRO A 23 -17.17 23.63 44.77
N VAL A 24 -16.54 24.46 43.93
CA VAL A 24 -17.05 24.83 42.61
C VAL A 24 -17.09 23.55 41.77
N ALA A 25 -18.29 23.06 41.49
CA ALA A 25 -18.53 22.10 40.42
C ALA A 25 -18.63 22.89 39.09
N PRO A 26 -18.10 22.37 37.97
CA PRO A 26 -18.27 23.01 36.67
C PRO A 26 -19.78 23.13 36.36
N SER A 27 -20.17 24.28 35.81
CA SER A 27 -21.55 24.55 35.43
C SER A 27 -21.98 23.57 34.35
N SER A 28 -22.93 22.70 34.70
CA SER A 28 -23.73 21.97 33.73
C SER A 28 -24.56 22.99 32.94
N VAL A 29 -24.11 23.29 31.72
CA VAL A 29 -24.96 23.84 30.68
C VAL A 29 -26.12 22.86 30.51
N GLN A 30 -27.34 23.30 30.78
CA GLN A 30 -28.51 22.51 30.42
C GLN A 30 -28.51 22.39 28.89
N PRO A 31 -28.59 21.17 28.33
CA PRO A 31 -28.86 21.04 26.91
C PRO A 31 -30.26 21.59 26.66
N ASP A 32 -30.36 22.54 25.72
CA ASP A 32 -31.64 23.03 25.24
C ASP A 32 -32.47 21.85 24.73
N GLN A 33 -33.70 21.78 25.21
CA GLN A 33 -34.67 20.78 24.79
C GLN A 33 -35.13 21.05 23.35
N GLU A 34 -34.63 20.19 22.46
CA GLU A 34 -35.34 19.53 21.36
C GLU A 34 -36.10 20.45 20.39
N ALA A 35 -35.39 20.83 19.33
CA ALA A 35 -35.99 20.77 17.99
C ALA A 35 -36.29 19.30 17.68
N SER A 36 -37.49 19.01 17.17
CA SER A 36 -37.91 17.65 16.79
C SER A 36 -36.94 17.05 15.77
N PRO A 37 -36.37 15.85 15.98
CA PRO A 37 -35.66 15.15 14.92
C PRO A 37 -36.66 14.23 14.21
N SER A 38 -37.10 14.60 13.03
CA SER A 38 -36.80 13.69 11.93
C SER A 38 -35.58 14.27 11.23
N ASP A 39 -34.66 13.39 10.84
CA ASP A 39 -33.85 13.49 9.62
C ASP A 39 -32.41 13.06 9.91
N THR A 40 -32.04 11.98 9.23
CA THR A 40 -30.70 11.40 9.17
C THR A 40 -29.69 12.49 8.81
N PRO A 41 -28.51 12.56 9.47
CA PRO A 41 -27.44 13.48 9.07
C PRO A 41 -27.08 13.29 7.59
N VAL A 42 -26.77 14.39 6.89
CA VAL A 42 -26.30 14.33 5.50
C VAL A 42 -24.96 13.59 5.48
N GLN A 43 -24.88 12.53 4.68
CA GLN A 43 -23.68 11.70 4.54
C GLN A 43 -22.74 12.35 3.52
N VAL A 44 -21.57 12.79 3.97
CA VAL A 44 -20.57 13.46 3.15
C VAL A 44 -19.33 12.60 3.08
N VAL A 45 -18.88 12.27 1.88
CA VAL A 45 -17.57 11.67 1.63
C VAL A 45 -16.65 12.75 1.09
N ALA A 46 -15.44 12.86 1.65
CA ALA A 46 -14.40 13.76 1.17
C ALA A 46 -13.18 12.94 0.75
N THR A 47 -12.58 13.23 -0.41
CA THR A 47 -11.41 12.51 -0.91
C THR A 47 -10.21 12.66 0.02
N THR A 48 -9.99 13.87 0.57
CA THR A 48 -8.86 14.19 1.44
C THR A 48 -9.29 14.57 2.86
N ASN A 49 -8.41 14.36 3.84
CA ASN A 49 -8.73 14.61 5.25
C ASN A 49 -8.84 16.11 5.62
N PHE A 50 -8.19 17.02 4.89
CA PHE A 50 -8.37 18.46 5.07
C PHE A 50 -9.69 18.96 4.48
N VAL A 51 -10.16 18.40 3.36
CA VAL A 51 -11.53 18.65 2.86
C VAL A 51 -12.56 18.11 3.86
N ALA A 52 -12.30 16.93 4.45
CA ALA A 52 -13.13 16.38 5.51
C ALA A 52 -13.19 17.32 6.74
N ASP A 53 -12.07 17.90 7.17
CA ASP A 53 -12.03 18.91 8.25
C ASP A 53 -12.91 20.13 7.91
N TRP A 54 -12.80 20.67 6.70
CA TRP A 54 -13.64 21.80 6.26
C TRP A 54 -15.13 21.44 6.29
N ALA A 55 -15.49 20.28 5.76
CA ALA A 55 -16.87 19.79 5.73
C ALA A 55 -17.43 19.59 7.15
N ARG A 56 -16.64 19.05 8.09
CA ARG A 56 -17.04 18.90 9.51
C ARG A 56 -17.27 20.25 10.17
N VAL A 57 -16.40 21.24 9.92
CA VAL A 57 -16.54 22.59 10.49
C VAL A 57 -17.78 23.29 9.94
N VAL A 58 -18.01 23.21 8.62
CA VAL A 58 -19.17 23.83 7.97
C VAL A 58 -20.48 23.15 8.39
N GLY A 59 -20.54 21.82 8.27
CA GLY A 59 -21.74 21.02 8.50
C GLY A 59 -22.11 20.86 9.97
N GLY A 60 -21.13 20.85 10.88
CA GLY A 60 -21.34 20.65 12.31
C GLY A 60 -22.08 19.35 12.62
N SER A 61 -22.99 19.35 13.59
CA SER A 61 -23.73 18.15 14.00
C SER A 61 -24.85 17.70 13.03
N ARG A 62 -24.97 18.32 11.86
CA ARG A 62 -26.00 17.99 10.86
C ARG A 62 -25.46 17.15 9.69
N VAL A 63 -24.15 16.97 9.64
CA VAL A 63 -23.47 16.14 8.65
C VAL A 63 -22.71 15.03 9.36
N GLU A 64 -22.53 13.93 8.68
CA GLU A 64 -21.59 12.88 9.02
C GLU A 64 -20.55 12.84 7.90
N VAL A 65 -19.28 13.04 8.23
CA VAL A 65 -18.21 13.22 7.23
C VAL A 65 -17.18 12.11 7.34
N PHE A 66 -17.07 11.34 6.27
CA PHE A 66 -16.03 10.36 6.06
C PHE A 66 -14.94 10.95 5.14
N GLY A 67 -13.67 10.77 5.50
CA GLY A 67 -12.54 11.12 4.64
C GLY A 67 -11.93 9.84 4.09
N LEU A 68 -11.82 9.72 2.77
CA LEU A 68 -11.26 8.53 2.10
C LEU A 68 -9.78 8.38 2.42
N LEU A 69 -8.99 9.43 2.16
CA LEU A 69 -7.56 9.43 2.42
C LEU A 69 -7.27 9.35 3.94
N PRO A 70 -6.57 8.30 4.41
CA PRO A 70 -6.12 8.20 5.79
C PRO A 70 -5.19 9.35 6.17
N VAL A 71 -5.13 9.67 7.47
CA VAL A 71 -4.19 10.66 7.99
C VAL A 71 -2.76 10.18 7.75
N GLY A 72 -1.93 11.02 7.14
CA GLY A 72 -0.57 10.66 6.70
C GLY A 72 -0.49 10.04 5.31
N GLY A 73 -1.61 9.66 4.68
CA GLY A 73 -1.64 9.16 3.31
C GLY A 73 -1.33 10.23 2.26
N ASP A 74 -0.85 9.80 1.09
CA ASP A 74 -0.58 10.64 -0.07
C ASP A 74 -1.79 10.67 -1.03
N PRO A 75 -2.39 11.83 -1.34
CA PRO A 75 -3.53 11.94 -2.24
C PRO A 75 -3.23 11.55 -3.70
N HIS A 76 -1.98 11.64 -4.15
CA HIS A 76 -1.62 11.37 -5.55
C HIS A 76 -1.56 9.88 -5.86
N THR A 77 -1.47 9.04 -4.83
CA THR A 77 -1.13 7.62 -4.96
C THR A 77 -2.05 6.73 -4.14
N PHE A 78 -3.13 7.31 -3.64
CA PHE A 78 -4.11 6.63 -2.82
C PHE A 78 -4.95 5.71 -3.69
N LEU A 79 -5.07 4.45 -3.27
CA LEU A 79 -5.92 3.45 -3.92
C LEU A 79 -7.13 3.17 -3.02
N PRO A 80 -8.35 3.56 -3.44
CA PRO A 80 -9.55 3.31 -2.67
C PRO A 80 -9.95 1.83 -2.71
N GLY A 81 -10.42 1.29 -1.57
CA GLY A 81 -10.89 -0.11 -1.49
C GLY A 81 -12.41 -0.26 -1.67
N ALA A 82 -12.93 -1.49 -1.70
CA ALA A 82 -14.38 -1.74 -1.87
C ALA A 82 -15.27 -1.09 -0.78
N ARG A 83 -14.76 -0.90 0.45
CA ARG A 83 -15.49 -0.15 1.48
C ARG A 83 -15.69 1.32 1.10
N ASP A 84 -14.73 1.90 0.39
CA ASP A 84 -14.81 3.28 -0.10
C ASP A 84 -15.81 3.40 -1.24
N VAL A 85 -15.88 2.39 -2.12
CA VAL A 85 -16.91 2.26 -3.16
C VAL A 85 -18.31 2.30 -2.52
N ALA A 86 -18.55 1.48 -1.49
CA ALA A 86 -19.84 1.45 -0.79
C ALA A 86 -20.17 2.79 -0.12
N ARG A 87 -19.19 3.45 0.51
CA ARG A 87 -19.37 4.76 1.15
C ARG A 87 -19.72 5.85 0.13
N VAL A 88 -19.06 5.84 -1.03
CA VAL A 88 -19.33 6.76 -2.14
C VAL A 88 -20.73 6.51 -2.70
N ALA A 89 -21.13 5.24 -2.87
CA ALA A 89 -22.46 4.88 -3.36
C ALA A 89 -23.58 5.36 -2.42
N ASP A 90 -23.37 5.29 -1.10
CA ASP A 90 -24.34 5.71 -0.08
C ASP A 90 -24.28 7.22 0.25
N ALA A 91 -23.32 7.96 -0.31
CA ALA A 91 -23.14 9.37 0.00
C ALA A 91 -24.26 10.26 -0.57
N ASP A 92 -24.65 11.26 0.23
CA ASP A 92 -25.49 12.37 -0.24
C ASP A 92 -24.67 13.43 -0.98
N LEU A 93 -23.38 13.54 -0.67
CA LEU A 93 -22.42 14.49 -1.24
C LEU A 93 -21.00 13.90 -1.24
N VAL A 94 -20.31 13.96 -2.37
CA VAL A 94 -18.90 13.61 -2.51
C VAL A 94 -18.12 14.89 -2.81
N LEU A 95 -17.17 15.25 -1.94
CA LEU A 95 -16.33 16.43 -2.06
C LEU A 95 -14.93 16.02 -2.49
N THR A 96 -14.45 16.59 -3.59
CA THR A 96 -13.11 16.36 -4.13
C THR A 96 -12.32 17.66 -4.18
N VAL A 97 -10.99 17.56 -4.25
CA VAL A 97 -10.14 18.71 -4.54
C VAL A 97 -10.30 19.07 -6.02
N GLY A 98 -10.28 18.10 -6.92
CA GLY A 98 -10.34 18.32 -8.36
C GLY A 98 -8.99 18.80 -8.92
N LEU A 99 -9.02 19.44 -10.09
CA LEU A 99 -7.80 19.91 -10.80
C LEU A 99 -6.81 18.77 -11.10
N GLY A 100 -7.34 17.55 -11.26
CA GLY A 100 -6.56 16.35 -11.51
C GLY A 100 -5.91 15.73 -10.29
N LEU A 101 -6.04 16.26 -9.06
CA LEU A 101 -5.37 15.67 -7.87
C LEU A 101 -5.71 14.20 -7.68
N GLU A 102 -6.99 13.87 -7.77
CA GLU A 102 -7.47 12.49 -7.58
C GLU A 102 -7.45 11.65 -8.87
N ALA A 103 -6.92 12.22 -9.96
CA ALA A 103 -6.65 11.60 -11.27
C ALA A 103 -7.56 10.43 -11.64
N ASP A 104 -6.96 9.28 -11.96
CA ASP A 104 -7.61 8.12 -12.53
C ASP A 104 -8.36 7.31 -11.46
N TRP A 105 -7.82 7.25 -10.23
CA TRP A 105 -8.42 6.45 -9.15
C TRP A 105 -9.81 6.95 -8.74
N LEU A 106 -10.09 8.25 -8.86
CA LEU A 106 -11.42 8.78 -8.57
C LEU A 106 -12.42 8.35 -9.63
N GLN A 107 -12.05 8.30 -10.91
CA GLN A 107 -12.98 7.87 -11.96
C GLN A 107 -13.38 6.41 -11.76
N ASP A 108 -12.43 5.54 -11.47
CA ASP A 108 -12.68 4.12 -11.21
C ASP A 108 -13.56 3.93 -9.96
N LEU A 109 -13.25 4.66 -8.88
CA LEU A 109 -14.05 4.65 -7.65
C LEU A 109 -15.51 5.07 -7.92
N LEU A 110 -15.72 6.14 -8.67
CA LEU A 110 -17.05 6.65 -8.99
C LEU A 110 -17.82 5.71 -9.93
N HIS A 111 -17.12 5.12 -10.90
CA HIS A 111 -17.66 4.11 -11.81
C HIS A 111 -18.14 2.89 -11.03
N ASN A 112 -17.27 2.32 -10.19
CA ASN A 112 -17.56 1.14 -9.37
C ASN A 112 -18.68 1.42 -8.35
N ALA A 113 -18.75 2.64 -7.83
CA ALA A 113 -19.82 3.04 -6.91
C ALA A 113 -21.17 3.29 -7.62
N SER A 114 -21.20 3.29 -8.96
CA SER A 114 -22.34 3.79 -9.74
C SER A 114 -22.82 5.16 -9.24
N ALA A 115 -21.86 6.02 -8.88
CA ALA A 115 -22.13 7.29 -8.21
C ALA A 115 -22.93 8.24 -9.11
N ASP A 116 -23.89 8.94 -8.52
CA ASP A 116 -24.62 10.00 -9.22
C ASP A 116 -23.71 11.22 -9.35
N GLU A 117 -23.23 11.51 -10.57
CA GLU A 117 -22.35 12.65 -10.87
C GLU A 117 -22.87 13.98 -10.32
N SER A 118 -24.20 14.15 -10.18
CA SER A 118 -24.78 15.37 -9.64
C SER A 118 -24.51 15.60 -8.15
N ARG A 119 -23.96 14.61 -7.46
CA ARG A 119 -23.55 14.66 -6.04
C ARG A 119 -22.07 14.87 -5.84
N ILE A 120 -21.29 14.98 -6.92
CA ILE A 120 -19.84 15.11 -6.88
C ILE A 120 -19.48 16.58 -7.09
N VAL A 121 -18.66 17.12 -6.20
CA VAL A 121 -18.27 18.53 -6.22
C VAL A 121 -16.76 18.64 -6.12
N ALA A 122 -16.13 19.02 -7.23
CA ALA A 122 -14.73 19.42 -7.28
C ALA A 122 -14.58 20.85 -6.77
N LEU A 123 -13.96 21.00 -5.59
CA LEU A 123 -13.82 22.30 -4.94
C LEU A 123 -12.87 23.23 -5.70
N GLY A 124 -11.91 22.66 -6.44
CA GLY A 124 -10.92 23.37 -7.25
C GLY A 124 -11.50 24.13 -8.46
N ASP A 125 -12.69 23.75 -8.95
CA ASP A 125 -13.32 24.41 -10.10
C ASP A 125 -13.68 25.89 -9.80
N GLY A 126 -13.87 26.23 -8.52
CA GLY A 126 -14.26 27.55 -8.06
C GLY A 126 -13.12 28.46 -7.61
N VAL A 127 -11.89 27.96 -7.46
CA VAL A 127 -10.83 28.66 -6.67
C VAL A 127 -9.86 29.52 -7.48
N ASP A 128 -10.06 29.65 -8.79
CA ASP A 128 -9.13 30.36 -9.70
C ASP A 128 -7.69 29.81 -9.56
N PRO A 129 -7.47 28.57 -10.06
CA PRO A 129 -6.22 27.86 -9.88
C PRO A 129 -5.06 28.50 -10.65
N ILE A 130 -3.85 28.26 -10.17
CA ILE A 130 -2.61 28.71 -10.83
C ILE A 130 -2.03 27.57 -11.67
N GLU A 131 -1.17 27.90 -12.64
CA GLU A 131 -0.37 26.92 -13.35
C GLU A 131 0.88 26.56 -12.54
N PHE A 132 1.44 25.37 -12.78
CA PHE A 132 2.70 24.96 -12.15
C PHE A 132 3.85 25.92 -12.51
N ALA A 133 4.64 26.31 -11.52
CA ALA A 133 5.69 27.32 -11.69
C ALA A 133 6.92 26.81 -12.47
N MET A 134 7.11 25.49 -12.59
CA MET A 134 8.31 24.87 -13.17
C MET A 134 8.17 24.41 -14.64
N ALA A 135 7.02 24.62 -15.30
CA ALA A 135 6.79 24.22 -16.69
C ALA A 135 7.72 24.93 -17.72
N ASP A 136 8.37 26.04 -17.34
CA ASP A 136 9.16 26.89 -18.23
C ASP A 136 10.68 26.56 -18.31
N MET A 137 11.20 25.54 -17.60
CA MET A 137 12.66 25.26 -17.57
C MET A 137 13.18 24.20 -18.57
N HIS A 138 12.32 23.51 -19.33
CA HIS A 138 12.74 22.50 -20.32
C HIS A 138 13.18 23.07 -21.70
N GLY A 139 13.50 24.37 -21.80
CA GLY A 139 13.84 25.02 -23.07
C GLY A 139 15.15 25.80 -23.06
N ASP A 140 16.29 25.13 -23.28
CA ASP A 140 17.41 25.58 -24.13
C ASP A 140 18.65 24.70 -23.87
N HIS A 141 18.84 23.67 -24.70
CA HIS A 141 20.18 23.14 -24.97
C HIS A 141 20.39 23.06 -26.48
N ASP A 142 20.81 24.19 -27.05
CA ASP A 142 21.37 24.33 -28.39
C ASP A 142 22.68 23.52 -28.50
N ASP A 143 22.63 22.32 -29.07
CA ASP A 143 23.83 21.61 -29.53
C ASP A 143 24.06 21.84 -31.03
N HIS A 144 24.95 22.79 -31.31
CA HIS A 144 25.68 22.92 -32.56
C HIS A 144 27.08 22.30 -32.40
N ASP A 145 27.41 21.28 -33.21
CA ASP A 145 28.50 21.33 -34.19
C ASP A 145 28.93 19.92 -34.67
N ASP A 146 28.69 19.70 -35.97
CA ASP A 146 29.44 18.94 -36.98
C ASP A 146 30.61 18.03 -36.56
N TYR A 147 30.58 16.78 -37.06
CA TYR A 147 31.69 16.20 -37.81
C TYR A 147 31.24 15.09 -38.79
N ASP A 148 31.47 15.35 -40.08
CA ASP A 148 31.54 14.40 -41.19
C ASP A 148 32.52 13.23 -40.92
N ASP A 149 32.25 12.04 -41.48
CA ASP A 149 33.05 11.46 -42.59
C ASP A 149 32.90 9.93 -42.72
N HIS A 150 32.34 9.54 -43.88
CA HIS A 150 32.44 8.32 -44.71
C HIS A 150 32.91 6.96 -44.16
N GLY A 151 32.24 5.90 -44.66
CA GLY A 151 32.86 4.58 -44.84
C GLY A 151 31.93 3.48 -45.35
N ASP A 152 31.76 3.41 -46.68
CA ASP A 152 31.14 2.31 -47.43
C ASP A 152 31.66 0.92 -47.05
N HIS A 153 30.81 -0.11 -47.13
CA HIS A 153 31.06 -1.33 -47.93
C HIS A 153 29.90 -2.36 -47.87
N ASP A 154 29.12 -2.38 -48.96
CA ASP A 154 28.82 -3.50 -49.87
C ASP A 154 28.73 -4.98 -49.40
N ASP A 155 27.70 -5.63 -49.99
CA ASP A 155 27.49 -7.04 -50.35
C ASP A 155 27.06 -8.01 -49.21
N ASP A 156 26.06 -8.89 -49.34
CA ASP A 156 25.65 -9.72 -50.48
C ASP A 156 24.24 -10.29 -50.24
N HIS A 157 23.53 -10.59 -51.33
CA HIS A 157 22.15 -11.05 -51.39
C HIS A 157 21.96 -12.53 -50.99
N GLY A 158 20.73 -12.90 -50.61
CA GLY A 158 20.31 -14.30 -50.62
C GLY A 158 18.84 -14.56 -50.25
N ASP A 159 17.97 -14.49 -51.27
CA ASP A 159 16.83 -15.40 -51.57
C ASP A 159 15.82 -15.75 -50.44
N HIS A 160 14.59 -15.21 -50.53
CA HIS A 160 13.39 -15.89 -51.06
C HIS A 160 12.82 -17.00 -50.15
N ASP A 161 11.65 -16.79 -49.55
CA ASP A 161 10.34 -17.11 -50.17
C ASP A 161 9.19 -16.80 -49.19
N ASP A 162 8.14 -16.24 -49.77
CA ASP A 162 6.86 -15.89 -49.15
C ASP A 162 6.08 -17.14 -48.68
N ASP A 163 5.39 -17.05 -47.54
CA ASP A 163 4.06 -17.67 -47.42
C ASP A 163 3.16 -16.84 -46.51
N HIS A 164 2.01 -16.47 -47.08
CA HIS A 164 0.96 -15.69 -46.45
C HIS A 164 0.15 -16.58 -45.49
N GLY A 165 -0.04 -16.12 -44.26
CA GLY A 165 -1.07 -16.61 -43.34
C GLY A 165 -1.90 -15.42 -42.90
N ASP A 166 -3.22 -15.53 -43.11
CA ASP A 166 -4.23 -14.52 -42.82
C ASP A 166 -4.18 -14.08 -41.33
N HIS A 167 -4.07 -12.76 -41.09
CA HIS A 167 -4.38 -12.18 -39.78
C HIS A 167 -5.88 -11.87 -39.77
N ASP A 168 -6.63 -12.68 -39.02
CA ASP A 168 -7.91 -12.27 -38.48
C ASP A 168 -7.61 -11.26 -37.37
N ASP A 169 -8.14 -10.04 -37.53
CA ASP A 169 -8.13 -9.00 -36.50
C ASP A 169 -9.03 -9.47 -35.35
N ASP A 170 -8.42 -9.98 -34.28
CA ASP A 170 -9.09 -10.19 -33.00
C ASP A 170 -8.86 -8.94 -32.15
N HIS A 171 -9.96 -8.27 -31.81
CA HIS A 171 -9.97 -7.22 -30.81
C HIS A 171 -9.81 -7.89 -29.45
N GLY A 172 -8.57 -7.97 -28.96
CA GLY A 172 -8.25 -8.42 -27.60
C GLY A 172 -8.58 -7.34 -26.59
N ASP A 173 -9.38 -7.72 -25.60
CA ASP A 173 -9.73 -6.97 -24.41
C ASP A 173 -8.47 -6.56 -23.61
N HIS A 174 -8.62 -5.57 -22.74
CA HIS A 174 -7.56 -5.08 -21.86
C HIS A 174 -7.18 -6.14 -20.81
N ASP A 175 -6.30 -7.07 -21.17
CA ASP A 175 -5.72 -8.04 -20.23
C ASP A 175 -4.67 -7.36 -19.34
N GLU A 176 -4.79 -7.51 -18.02
CA GLU A 176 -3.68 -7.29 -17.09
C GLU A 176 -2.46 -8.08 -17.56
N MET A 177 -1.39 -7.40 -18.00
CA MET A 177 -0.20 -8.08 -18.50
C MET A 177 0.63 -8.66 -17.34
N ILE A 178 0.35 -9.90 -16.95
CA ILE A 178 1.26 -10.68 -16.10
C ILE A 178 2.53 -11.01 -16.89
N ARG A 179 3.59 -10.25 -16.64
CA ARG A 179 4.93 -10.48 -17.21
C ARG A 179 5.81 -11.17 -16.17
N GLY A 180 5.72 -12.49 -16.12
CA GLY A 180 6.50 -13.27 -15.15
C GLY A 180 6.59 -14.75 -15.46
N ARG A 181 7.10 -15.49 -14.47
CA ARG A 181 7.46 -16.89 -14.59
C ARG A 181 7.02 -17.67 -13.38
N LEU A 182 6.61 -18.91 -13.58
CA LEU A 182 6.42 -19.87 -12.51
C LEU A 182 7.67 -20.73 -12.35
N LEU A 183 8.27 -20.71 -11.16
CA LEU A 183 9.28 -21.70 -10.80
C LEU A 183 8.62 -22.83 -10.02
N VAL A 184 8.78 -24.06 -10.50
CA VAL A 184 8.03 -25.23 -10.03
C VAL A 184 9.00 -26.29 -9.52
N ALA A 185 8.90 -26.67 -8.25
CA ALA A 185 9.70 -27.71 -7.63
C ALA A 185 9.04 -29.09 -7.68
N ASP A 186 9.86 -30.10 -7.92
CA ASP A 186 9.44 -31.50 -8.01
C ASP A 186 9.56 -32.25 -6.67
N ALA A 187 8.56 -33.05 -6.32
CA ALA A 187 8.52 -33.83 -5.08
C ALA A 187 9.36 -35.12 -5.11
N VAL A 188 9.80 -35.56 -6.27
CA VAL A 188 10.49 -36.84 -6.52
C VAL A 188 11.91 -36.61 -7.02
N GLU A 189 12.09 -35.66 -7.93
CA GLU A 189 13.36 -35.30 -8.54
C GLU A 189 13.91 -33.99 -7.95
N ALA A 190 15.24 -33.87 -7.87
CA ALA A 190 15.90 -32.70 -7.28
C ALA A 190 16.12 -31.59 -8.33
N HIS A 191 15.04 -31.06 -8.89
CA HIS A 191 15.12 -29.97 -9.87
C HIS A 191 13.95 -28.98 -9.77
N LEU A 192 14.12 -27.84 -10.45
CA LEU A 192 13.09 -26.86 -10.74
C LEU A 192 12.83 -26.81 -12.24
N SER A 193 11.57 -26.64 -12.58
CA SER A 193 11.10 -26.29 -13.91
C SER A 193 10.70 -24.81 -13.95
N VAL A 194 10.72 -24.21 -15.13
CA VAL A 194 10.27 -22.83 -15.37
C VAL A 194 9.15 -22.84 -16.40
N ILE A 195 8.08 -22.10 -16.13
CA ILE A 195 7.04 -21.77 -17.11
C ILE A 195 7.13 -20.26 -17.34
N ASP A 196 7.32 -19.83 -18.58
CA ASP A 196 7.27 -18.41 -18.96
C ASP A 196 5.82 -18.06 -19.30
N LEU A 197 5.18 -17.21 -18.49
CA LEU A 197 3.75 -16.91 -18.63
C LEU A 197 3.47 -16.05 -19.86
N SER A 198 4.47 -15.30 -20.34
CA SER A 198 4.36 -14.48 -21.54
C SER A 198 4.40 -15.28 -22.84
N THR A 199 5.04 -16.47 -22.85
CA THR A 199 5.15 -17.30 -24.07
C THR A 199 4.47 -18.66 -23.96
N GLY A 200 4.10 -19.09 -22.75
CA GLY A 200 3.64 -20.44 -22.44
C GLY A 200 4.73 -21.51 -22.52
N ASP A 201 6.00 -21.12 -22.72
CA ASP A 201 7.11 -22.08 -22.85
C ASP A 201 7.43 -22.75 -21.51
N VAL A 202 7.72 -24.05 -21.57
CA VAL A 202 8.04 -24.88 -20.40
C VAL A 202 9.45 -25.45 -20.50
N ASP A 203 10.31 -25.02 -19.58
CA ASP A 203 11.66 -25.54 -19.39
C ASP A 203 11.68 -26.53 -18.20
N SER A 204 11.28 -27.78 -18.47
CA SER A 204 11.20 -28.83 -17.45
C SER A 204 12.56 -29.26 -16.90
N GLY A 205 12.72 -29.21 -15.58
CA GLY A 205 13.89 -29.70 -14.85
C GLY A 205 15.20 -29.01 -15.20
N ILE A 206 15.14 -27.75 -15.61
CA ILE A 206 16.28 -26.96 -16.09
C ILE A 206 17.31 -26.65 -14.98
N PHE A 207 16.87 -26.49 -13.72
CA PHE A 207 17.78 -26.20 -12.60
C PHE A 207 17.84 -27.34 -11.58
N ALA A 208 19.01 -27.96 -11.40
CA ALA A 208 19.20 -28.96 -10.34
C ALA A 208 19.28 -28.30 -8.96
N VAL A 209 18.47 -28.73 -7.98
CA VAL A 209 18.55 -28.26 -6.59
C VAL A 209 19.18 -29.32 -5.69
N ALA A 210 19.43 -28.97 -4.43
CA ALA A 210 20.12 -29.88 -3.50
C ALA A 210 19.31 -31.16 -3.18
N ALA A 211 17.98 -31.08 -3.23
CA ALA A 211 17.10 -32.19 -2.88
C ALA A 211 15.71 -32.08 -3.54
N PRO A 212 14.99 -33.21 -3.73
CA PRO A 212 13.56 -33.20 -4.06
C PRO A 212 12.72 -32.60 -2.93
N ARG A 213 11.46 -32.27 -3.22
CA ARG A 213 10.52 -31.61 -2.27
C ARG A 213 11.06 -30.28 -1.75
N ALA A 214 11.84 -29.58 -2.58
CA ALA A 214 12.18 -28.20 -2.29
C ALA A 214 10.89 -27.37 -2.27
N THR A 215 10.83 -26.39 -1.38
CA THR A 215 9.76 -25.38 -1.39
C THR A 215 10.25 -24.13 -2.07
N VAL A 216 9.45 -23.57 -2.96
CA VAL A 216 9.75 -22.36 -3.72
C VAL A 216 8.86 -21.25 -3.20
N HIS A 217 9.46 -20.11 -2.89
CA HIS A 217 8.77 -18.92 -2.42
C HIS A 217 9.27 -17.69 -3.17
N PRO A 218 8.44 -16.68 -3.42
CA PRO A 218 8.87 -15.47 -4.12
C PRO A 218 9.41 -14.44 -3.12
N SER A 219 10.41 -13.64 -3.45
CA SER A 219 10.83 -12.49 -2.64
C SER A 219 9.74 -11.40 -2.57
N PRO A 220 9.81 -10.44 -1.64
CA PRO A 220 8.77 -9.41 -1.45
C PRO A 220 8.31 -8.67 -2.70
N ALA A 221 9.23 -8.31 -3.61
CA ALA A 221 8.94 -7.66 -4.89
C ALA A 221 8.92 -8.65 -6.07
N HIS A 222 8.85 -9.95 -5.77
CA HIS A 222 8.79 -11.04 -6.74
C HIS A 222 9.97 -11.13 -7.73
N ARG A 223 11.08 -10.42 -7.52
CA ARG A 223 12.24 -10.53 -8.42
C ARG A 223 13.00 -11.84 -8.23
N TYR A 224 13.03 -12.40 -7.03
CA TYR A 224 13.80 -13.60 -6.72
C TYR A 224 12.90 -14.75 -6.29
N ALA A 225 13.22 -15.96 -6.75
CA ALA A 225 12.69 -17.17 -6.15
C ALA A 225 13.67 -17.69 -5.08
N ILE A 226 13.17 -17.86 -3.87
CA ILE A 226 13.86 -18.41 -2.71
C ILE A 226 13.46 -19.88 -2.56
N VAL A 227 14.45 -20.77 -2.70
CA VAL A 227 14.21 -22.21 -2.79
C VAL A 227 14.89 -22.92 -1.62
N LEU A 228 14.08 -23.43 -0.71
CA LEU A 228 14.54 -24.18 0.46
C LEU A 228 14.60 -25.67 0.09
N ALA A 229 15.81 -26.21 -0.05
CA ALA A 229 16.04 -27.59 -0.42
C ALA A 229 16.73 -28.34 0.75
N ARG A 230 16.03 -29.31 1.32
CA ARG A 230 16.51 -30.11 2.47
C ARG A 230 17.00 -31.47 2.00
N GLY A 231 18.31 -31.65 2.05
CA GLY A 231 19.07 -32.81 1.61
C GLY A 231 18.77 -34.09 2.38
N PRO A 232 19.19 -35.24 1.83
CA PRO A 232 19.03 -36.53 2.48
C PRO A 232 20.06 -36.80 3.59
N GLU A 233 21.16 -36.04 3.63
CA GLU A 233 22.25 -36.15 4.61
C GLU A 233 22.52 -34.77 5.26
N ASP A 234 22.92 -34.75 6.54
CA ASP A 234 23.37 -33.54 7.23
C ASP A 234 24.47 -32.83 6.40
N GLY A 235 24.36 -31.52 6.19
CA GLY A 235 25.30 -30.75 5.37
C GLY A 235 24.88 -30.54 3.92
N ASP A 236 23.82 -31.20 3.45
CA ASP A 236 23.33 -31.08 2.07
C ASP A 236 22.27 -29.99 1.89
N ASP A 237 21.72 -29.46 2.99
CA ASP A 237 20.67 -28.45 2.97
C ASP A 237 21.15 -27.12 2.37
N ARG A 238 20.34 -26.54 1.48
CA ARG A 238 20.66 -25.31 0.75
C ARG A 238 19.45 -24.42 0.59
N ILE A 239 19.70 -23.12 0.72
CA ILE A 239 18.81 -22.06 0.26
C ILE A 239 19.39 -21.57 -1.07
N HIS A 240 18.71 -21.91 -2.17
CA HIS A 240 19.05 -21.41 -3.51
C HIS A 240 18.26 -20.15 -3.79
N ILE A 241 18.87 -19.20 -4.50
CA ILE A 241 18.21 -17.99 -4.97
C ILE A 241 18.29 -17.97 -6.49
N PHE A 242 17.16 -17.73 -7.14
CA PHE A 242 17.08 -17.57 -8.60
C PHE A 242 16.54 -16.19 -8.92
N ASP A 243 17.26 -15.45 -9.76
CA ASP A 243 16.77 -14.18 -10.32
C ASP A 243 15.73 -14.52 -11.38
N SER A 244 14.54 -13.91 -11.27
CA SER A 244 13.43 -14.07 -12.21
C SER A 244 13.87 -13.81 -13.62
N GLY A 245 14.83 -12.89 -13.82
CA GLY A 245 15.17 -12.35 -15.11
C GLY A 245 14.06 -11.48 -15.70
N VAL A 246 13.06 -11.09 -14.92
CA VAL A 246 12.04 -10.11 -15.30
C VAL A 246 11.95 -9.07 -14.18
N PHE A 247 12.43 -7.87 -14.43
CA PHE A 247 12.41 -6.77 -13.47
C PHE A 247 12.53 -5.43 -14.21
N LEU A 248 12.12 -4.36 -13.54
CA LEU A 248 12.27 -3.00 -14.03
C LEU A 248 13.63 -2.44 -13.61
N VAL A 249 14.30 -1.76 -14.52
CA VAL A 249 15.45 -0.91 -14.25
C VAL A 249 15.04 0.52 -14.48
N GLU A 250 15.25 1.37 -13.49
CA GLU A 250 14.91 2.79 -13.61
C GLU A 250 15.98 3.55 -14.39
N HIS A 251 15.55 4.27 -15.43
CA HIS A 251 16.39 5.16 -16.23
C HIS A 251 16.06 6.65 -16.00
N GLY A 252 15.25 6.96 -14.98
CA GLY A 252 14.95 8.29 -14.48
C GLY A 252 13.57 8.80 -14.91
N ASP A 253 13.31 8.86 -16.21
CA ASP A 253 12.01 9.27 -16.78
C ASP A 253 11.16 8.08 -17.27
N HIS A 254 11.76 6.89 -17.34
CA HIS A 254 11.09 5.64 -17.67
C HIS A 254 11.73 4.46 -16.92
N TYR A 255 11.03 3.34 -16.93
CA TYR A 255 11.56 2.04 -16.53
C TYR A 255 11.84 1.20 -17.77
N ASP A 256 13.05 0.69 -17.87
CA ASP A 256 13.39 -0.34 -18.83
C ASP A 256 12.99 -1.69 -18.26
N LEU A 257 12.07 -2.37 -18.95
CA LEU A 257 11.80 -3.77 -18.69
C LEU A 257 13.01 -4.61 -19.10
N VAL A 258 13.66 -5.22 -18.12
CA VAL A 258 14.69 -6.21 -18.37
C VAL A 258 14.06 -7.59 -18.39
N THR A 259 14.09 -8.22 -19.56
CA THR A 259 13.72 -9.62 -19.75
C THR A 259 14.95 -10.42 -20.18
N GLN A 260 15.42 -11.29 -19.30
CA GLN A 260 16.53 -12.23 -19.47
C GLN A 260 16.11 -13.61 -18.97
N PRO A 261 16.78 -14.71 -19.36
CA PRO A 261 16.47 -16.03 -18.82
C PRO A 261 16.64 -16.08 -17.30
N VAL A 262 15.81 -16.88 -16.63
CA VAL A 262 15.98 -17.21 -15.21
C VAL A 262 17.42 -17.65 -14.97
N SER A 263 18.02 -17.18 -13.90
CA SER A 263 19.41 -17.53 -13.58
C SER A 263 19.59 -17.79 -12.09
N ARG A 264 20.50 -18.70 -11.75
CA ARG A 264 20.87 -18.91 -10.35
C ARG A 264 21.72 -17.74 -9.87
N HIS A 265 21.30 -17.09 -8.81
CA HIS A 265 22.05 -16.04 -8.15
C HIS A 265 23.32 -16.61 -7.48
N ALA A 266 24.36 -15.78 -7.34
CA ALA A 266 25.64 -16.23 -6.78
C ALA A 266 25.57 -16.54 -5.27
N LEU A 267 24.60 -15.95 -4.57
CA LEU A 267 24.32 -16.23 -3.17
C LEU A 267 23.62 -17.59 -3.04
N GLU A 268 24.34 -18.54 -2.46
CA GLU A 268 23.81 -19.83 -2.03
C GLU A 268 24.17 -20.01 -0.56
N ILE A 269 23.16 -20.26 0.28
CA ILE A 269 23.35 -20.36 1.73
C ILE A 269 23.26 -21.84 2.11
N ALA A 270 24.33 -22.37 2.70
CA ALA A 270 24.35 -23.70 3.27
C ALA A 270 23.98 -23.60 4.76
N ASP A 271 22.80 -24.09 5.10
CA ASP A 271 22.23 -24.00 6.44
C ASP A 271 21.38 -25.24 6.73
N GLU A 272 21.35 -25.71 7.97
CA GLU A 272 20.70 -26.97 8.32
C GLU A 272 19.23 -26.76 8.68
N GLN A 273 18.36 -27.50 7.99
CA GLN A 273 16.91 -27.50 8.14
C GLN A 273 16.28 -26.10 8.05
N PRO A 274 16.45 -25.36 6.92
CA PRO A 274 15.65 -24.17 6.66
C PRO A 274 14.19 -24.58 6.42
N VAL A 275 13.25 -24.04 7.20
CA VAL A 275 11.85 -24.46 7.11
C VAL A 275 10.89 -23.29 6.95
N HIS A 276 10.82 -22.40 7.95
CA HIS A 276 9.84 -21.32 7.95
C HIS A 276 10.32 -20.16 7.09
N TYR A 277 9.38 -19.59 6.35
CA TYR A 277 9.60 -18.56 5.36
C TYR A 277 8.53 -17.49 5.49
N VAL A 278 8.94 -16.23 5.64
CA VAL A 278 8.02 -15.10 5.68
C VAL A 278 8.61 -13.92 4.93
N ASN A 279 7.81 -13.30 4.06
CA ASN A 279 8.11 -11.99 3.51
C ASN A 279 7.40 -10.91 4.30
N SER A 280 8.08 -9.79 4.54
CA SER A 280 7.47 -8.59 5.08
C SER A 280 8.42 -7.41 4.94
N HIS A 281 7.89 -6.20 4.69
CA HIS A 281 8.66 -4.95 4.67
C HIS A 281 9.90 -4.97 3.73
N GLY A 282 9.85 -5.66 2.59
CA GLY A 282 11.01 -5.79 1.68
C GLY A 282 12.09 -6.78 2.14
N TRP A 283 11.82 -7.52 3.22
CA TRP A 283 12.67 -8.58 3.74
C TRP A 283 12.05 -9.96 3.57
N THR A 284 12.91 -10.93 3.27
CA THR A 284 12.66 -12.36 3.42
C THR A 284 13.31 -12.83 4.72
N ALA A 285 12.54 -13.43 5.62
CA ALA A 285 13.00 -14.09 6.83
C ALA A 285 12.89 -15.61 6.68
N ILE A 286 13.98 -16.32 6.95
CA ILE A 286 14.06 -17.79 6.91
C ILE A 286 14.55 -18.29 8.26
N PHE A 287 13.82 -19.20 8.88
CA PHE A 287 14.28 -19.83 10.14
C PHE A 287 14.92 -21.20 9.85
N ALA A 288 16.14 -21.39 10.35
CA ALA A 288 16.87 -22.65 10.25
C ALA A 288 16.78 -23.40 11.59
N ASP A 289 16.05 -24.51 11.61
CA ASP A 289 15.62 -25.15 12.85
C ASP A 289 16.78 -25.75 13.66
N ILE A 290 17.72 -26.42 12.97
CA ILE A 290 18.84 -27.14 13.61
C ILE A 290 19.91 -26.16 14.08
N ASN A 291 20.27 -25.19 13.23
CA ASN A 291 21.25 -24.18 13.62
C ASN A 291 20.66 -23.19 14.62
N GLY A 292 19.34 -22.96 14.56
CA GLY A 292 18.62 -22.19 15.55
C GLY A 292 18.77 -20.69 15.37
N HIS A 293 18.75 -20.22 14.14
CA HIS A 293 18.84 -18.79 13.83
C HIS A 293 17.85 -18.40 12.73
N ALA A 294 17.58 -17.10 12.65
CA ALA A 294 16.86 -16.49 11.54
C ALA A 294 17.86 -15.86 10.58
N ILE A 295 17.67 -16.10 9.29
CA ILE A 295 18.42 -15.52 8.17
C ILE A 295 17.51 -14.49 7.52
N LEU A 296 17.92 -13.23 7.48
CA LEU A 296 17.16 -12.13 6.91
C LEU A 296 17.86 -11.63 5.65
N ILE A 297 17.11 -11.58 4.55
CA ILE A 297 17.56 -11.14 3.24
C ILE A 297 16.71 -9.93 2.84
N ASN A 298 17.33 -8.77 2.72
CA ASN A 298 16.70 -7.58 2.12
C ASN A 298 16.85 -7.67 0.60
N GLU A 299 15.73 -7.58 -0.11
CA GLU A 299 15.71 -7.75 -1.56
C GLU A 299 16.39 -6.60 -2.30
N ALA A 300 16.20 -5.37 -1.86
CA ALA A 300 16.80 -4.19 -2.49
C ALA A 300 18.34 -4.21 -2.34
N ASP A 301 18.83 -4.56 -1.15
CA ASP A 301 20.27 -4.70 -0.91
C ASP A 301 20.87 -5.87 -1.69
N LEU A 302 20.15 -6.99 -1.81
CA LEU A 302 20.57 -8.13 -2.62
C LEU A 302 20.72 -7.74 -4.10
N ALA A 303 19.72 -7.04 -4.65
CA ALA A 303 19.70 -6.56 -6.03
C ALA A 303 20.82 -5.56 -6.33
N ASN A 304 21.17 -4.72 -5.37
CA ASN A 304 22.23 -3.72 -5.49
C ASN A 304 23.64 -4.27 -5.21
N SER A 305 23.74 -5.49 -4.68
CA SER A 305 25.02 -6.10 -4.33
C SER A 305 25.82 -6.50 -5.57
N ARG A 306 27.15 -6.41 -5.51
CA ARG A 306 28.05 -6.86 -6.60
C ARG A 306 28.61 -8.25 -6.30
N GLY A 307 27.78 -9.11 -5.70
CA GLY A 307 28.13 -10.47 -5.29
C GLY A 307 28.81 -10.59 -3.92
N ASP A 308 28.79 -9.51 -3.12
CA ASP A 308 29.32 -9.44 -1.76
C ASP A 308 28.24 -9.28 -0.68
N TYR A 309 26.98 -9.56 -1.03
CA TYR A 309 25.87 -9.54 -0.08
C TYR A 309 26.05 -10.56 1.04
N GLU A 310 25.87 -10.10 2.28
CA GLU A 310 25.83 -10.95 3.47
C GLU A 310 24.45 -10.79 4.14
N PRO A 311 23.66 -11.87 4.27
CA PRO A 311 22.40 -11.85 5.02
C PRO A 311 22.63 -11.48 6.49
N VAL A 312 21.63 -10.85 7.11
CA VAL A 312 21.62 -10.66 8.57
C VAL A 312 21.24 -11.99 9.23
N VAL A 313 21.97 -12.39 10.28
CA VAL A 313 21.70 -13.63 11.03
C VAL A 313 21.45 -13.31 12.50
N LEU A 314 20.33 -13.81 13.04
CA LEU A 314 19.90 -13.57 14.42
C LEU A 314 19.72 -14.89 15.18
N GLU A 315 20.36 -15.03 16.33
CA GLU A 315 20.48 -16.29 17.07
C GLU A 315 19.27 -16.53 18.01
N ALA A 316 18.57 -17.66 17.87
CA ALA A 316 17.42 -18.01 18.71
C ALA A 316 17.56 -19.36 19.44
N GLY A 317 18.59 -20.13 19.10
CA GLY A 317 18.81 -21.50 19.56
C GLY A 317 17.96 -22.53 18.79
N PRO A 318 18.39 -23.81 18.73
CA PRO A 318 17.71 -24.82 17.90
C PRO A 318 16.25 -25.00 18.31
N GLN A 319 15.31 -24.91 17.37
CA GLN A 319 13.87 -25.05 17.58
C GLN A 319 13.16 -25.06 16.23
N HIS A 320 11.92 -25.55 16.20
CA HIS A 320 11.06 -25.40 15.04
C HIS A 320 10.36 -24.03 15.10
N GLY A 321 11.11 -22.98 14.78
CA GLY A 321 10.77 -21.59 15.07
C GLY A 321 10.48 -20.75 13.84
N ALA A 322 10.12 -19.49 14.06
CA ALA A 322 9.84 -18.53 13.00
C ALA A 322 10.43 -17.15 13.32
N ALA A 323 10.60 -16.34 12.29
CA ALA A 323 10.96 -14.94 12.39
C ALA A 323 10.19 -14.09 11.37
N LEU A 324 9.78 -12.89 11.75
CA LEU A 324 9.03 -11.95 10.92
C LEU A 324 9.59 -10.55 11.09
N VAL A 325 10.01 -9.92 10.00
CA VAL A 325 10.38 -8.50 10.03
C VAL A 325 9.10 -7.67 10.10
N ILE A 326 9.02 -6.73 11.04
CA ILE A 326 7.81 -5.92 11.27
C ILE A 326 8.04 -4.42 11.08
N SER A 327 9.27 -4.02 10.81
CA SER A 327 9.67 -2.67 10.43
C SER A 327 11.13 -2.71 9.94
N ASP A 328 11.64 -1.59 9.45
CA ASP A 328 13.05 -1.45 9.05
C ASP A 328 14.05 -1.64 10.21
N GLU A 329 13.57 -1.65 11.46
CA GLU A 329 14.42 -1.77 12.65
C GLU A 329 14.13 -2.99 13.52
N HIS A 330 13.00 -3.69 13.32
CA HIS A 330 12.53 -4.70 14.26
C HIS A 330 12.10 -6.02 13.60
N VAL A 331 12.39 -7.11 14.30
CA VAL A 331 12.03 -8.48 13.95
C VAL A 331 11.40 -9.19 15.14
N VAL A 332 10.28 -9.86 14.90
CA VAL A 332 9.69 -10.80 15.84
C VAL A 332 10.37 -12.14 15.65
N ILE A 333 10.87 -12.75 16.72
CA ILE A 333 11.51 -14.06 16.68
C ILE A 333 10.96 -14.98 17.78
N THR A 334 10.67 -16.23 17.42
CA THR A 334 10.16 -17.20 18.39
C THR A 334 11.22 -17.62 19.42
N THR A 335 10.78 -17.88 20.64
CA THR A 335 11.64 -18.24 21.78
C THR A 335 11.58 -19.74 22.09
N LYS A 336 12.77 -20.33 22.25
CA LYS A 336 12.95 -21.75 22.51
C LYS A 336 12.21 -22.21 23.76
N ASN A 337 11.61 -23.39 23.68
CA ASN A 337 10.97 -24.02 24.83
C ASN A 337 12.01 -24.56 25.85
N PRO A 338 12.06 -24.03 27.08
CA PRO A 338 13.04 -24.44 28.08
C PRO A 338 12.78 -25.85 28.65
N ASP A 339 11.61 -26.44 28.38
CA ASP A 339 11.27 -27.79 28.83
C ASP A 339 11.92 -28.88 27.94
N TYR A 340 12.51 -28.50 26.81
CA TYR A 340 13.25 -29.38 25.90
C TYR A 340 14.78 -29.23 26.05
N PRO A 341 15.57 -30.28 25.74
CA PRO A 341 17.03 -30.19 25.75
C PRO A 341 17.57 -29.05 24.86
N GLU A 342 18.71 -28.47 25.23
CA GLU A 342 19.37 -27.38 24.47
C GLU A 342 19.64 -27.71 22.99
N ASN A 343 19.81 -28.99 22.65
CA ASN A 343 20.07 -29.44 21.27
C ASN A 343 18.83 -30.07 20.59
N SER A 344 17.63 -29.87 21.15
CA SER A 344 16.38 -30.30 20.51
C SER A 344 15.98 -29.28 19.46
N ASP A 345 15.87 -29.71 18.21
CA ASP A 345 15.37 -29.02 17.02
C ASP A 345 13.84 -29.18 16.88
N ASP A 346 13.28 -30.35 17.25
CA ASP A 346 11.84 -30.62 17.28
C ASP A 346 11.05 -29.86 18.38
N SER A 347 11.68 -28.91 19.08
CA SER A 347 11.01 -28.17 20.15
C SER A 347 10.14 -27.07 19.56
N LEU A 348 8.83 -27.16 19.75
CA LEU A 348 7.92 -26.06 19.39
C LEU A 348 8.10 -24.89 20.37
N PRO A 349 8.19 -23.64 19.87
CA PRO A 349 8.34 -22.44 20.69
C PRO A 349 7.19 -22.23 21.68
N VAL A 350 7.42 -21.35 22.66
CA VAL A 350 6.46 -21.04 23.74
C VAL A 350 6.16 -19.55 23.91
N GLY A 351 6.66 -18.72 23.00
CA GLY A 351 6.49 -17.26 23.01
C GLY A 351 7.40 -16.59 21.99
N VAL A 352 7.42 -15.27 21.97
CA VAL A 352 8.21 -14.46 21.04
C VAL A 352 8.97 -13.34 21.75
N GLU A 353 10.02 -12.86 21.11
CA GLU A 353 10.71 -11.61 21.43
C GLU A 353 10.65 -10.70 20.21
N VAL A 354 10.56 -9.39 20.43
CA VAL A 354 10.88 -8.39 19.41
C VAL A 354 12.33 -7.98 19.63
N ARG A 355 13.12 -8.03 18.58
CA ARG A 355 14.53 -7.66 18.60
C ARG A 355 14.82 -6.59 17.55
N ASP A 356 15.86 -5.82 17.78
CA ASP A 356 16.48 -5.01 16.73
C ASP A 356 17.45 -5.85 15.88
N PHE A 357 17.89 -5.32 14.73
CA PHE A 357 18.87 -5.99 13.87
C PHE A 357 20.28 -6.10 14.49
N SER A 358 20.52 -5.54 15.69
CA SER A 358 21.72 -5.77 16.49
C SER A 358 21.58 -6.94 17.47
N ASP A 359 20.49 -7.71 17.34
CA ASP A 359 20.09 -8.84 18.19
C ASP A 359 19.80 -8.44 19.65
N GLN A 360 19.41 -7.18 19.90
CA GLN A 360 18.95 -6.76 21.21
C GLN A 360 17.44 -6.92 21.35
N VAL A 361 17.02 -7.57 22.44
CA VAL A 361 15.60 -7.70 22.80
C VAL A 361 15.05 -6.34 23.23
N VAL A 362 14.08 -5.82 22.48
CA VAL A 362 13.35 -4.57 22.77
C VAL A 362 12.01 -4.84 23.46
N TYR A 363 11.41 -6.00 23.20
CA TYR A 363 10.18 -6.45 23.84
C TYR A 363 10.19 -7.97 24.01
N ASP A 364 9.63 -8.46 25.12
CA ASP A 364 9.65 -9.87 25.48
C ASP A 364 8.24 -10.34 25.83
N ALA A 365 7.70 -11.21 24.98
CA ALA A 365 6.43 -11.91 25.15
C ALA A 365 6.64 -13.43 25.37
N SER A 366 7.78 -13.85 25.91
CA SER A 366 8.18 -15.26 26.12
C SER A 366 7.39 -16.02 27.21
N ASN A 367 6.28 -15.47 27.71
CA ASN A 367 5.62 -15.94 28.91
C ASN A 367 4.49 -16.96 28.64
N ARG A 368 4.84 -18.19 28.21
CA ARG A 368 4.07 -19.48 28.21
C ARG A 368 2.56 -19.48 27.88
N SER A 369 1.99 -18.38 27.42
CA SER A 369 0.55 -18.21 27.20
C SER A 369 0.12 -18.89 25.90
N CYS A 370 1.08 -19.14 25.00
CA CYS A 370 0.88 -19.71 23.68
C CYS A 370 1.84 -20.90 23.47
N PRO A 371 1.60 -22.05 24.12
CA PRO A 371 2.50 -23.21 24.05
C PRO A 371 2.36 -23.95 22.72
N GLY A 372 3.48 -24.46 22.20
CA GLY A 372 3.44 -25.22 20.95
C GLY A 372 3.20 -24.32 19.74
N MET A 373 3.75 -23.11 19.80
CA MET A 373 3.58 -22.05 18.80
C MET A 373 4.00 -22.54 17.42
N HIS A 374 3.15 -22.29 16.43
CA HIS A 374 3.35 -22.68 15.05
C HIS A 374 2.33 -21.98 14.16
N GLY A 375 2.75 -21.54 12.98
CA GLY A 375 1.90 -20.82 12.05
C GLY A 375 1.88 -19.34 12.40
N GLU A 376 2.44 -18.56 11.50
CA GLU A 376 2.71 -17.15 11.68
C GLU A 376 2.21 -16.38 10.46
N SER A 377 1.69 -15.20 10.71
CA SER A 377 1.35 -14.25 9.65
C SER A 377 1.30 -12.83 10.21
N HIS A 378 1.24 -11.86 9.31
CA HIS A 378 1.11 -10.46 9.65
C HIS A 378 0.14 -9.77 8.69
N ASN A 379 -0.43 -8.67 9.17
CA ASN A 379 -1.16 -7.68 8.38
C ASN A 379 -0.78 -6.29 8.91
N GLU A 380 -1.49 -5.24 8.47
CA GLU A 380 -1.24 -3.87 8.94
C GLU A 380 -1.49 -3.67 10.44
N HIS A 381 -2.31 -4.52 11.08
CA HIS A 381 -2.65 -4.42 12.50
C HIS A 381 -1.61 -5.08 13.41
N GLY A 382 -0.85 -6.05 12.92
CA GLY A 382 0.20 -6.70 13.70
C GLY A 382 0.53 -8.11 13.24
N VAL A 383 1.04 -8.91 14.17
CA VAL A 383 1.53 -10.27 13.96
C VAL A 383 0.69 -11.26 14.77
N ALA A 384 0.19 -12.28 14.09
CA ALA A 384 -0.55 -13.38 14.71
C ALA A 384 0.27 -14.68 14.65
N LEU A 385 0.43 -15.34 15.79
CA LEU A 385 1.08 -16.66 15.90
C LEU A 385 0.13 -17.67 16.53
N GLY A 386 -0.17 -18.73 15.80
CA GLY A 386 -1.00 -19.83 16.26
C GLY A 386 -0.30 -20.69 17.32
N CYS A 387 -1.09 -21.30 18.21
CA CYS A 387 -0.59 -22.25 19.19
C CYS A 387 -1.70 -23.14 19.74
N THR A 388 -1.34 -24.05 20.65
CA THR A 388 -2.33 -24.88 21.33
C THR A 388 -3.18 -23.99 22.25
N GLY A 389 -4.50 -24.04 22.03
CA GLY A 389 -5.46 -23.30 22.84
C GLY A 389 -5.74 -21.86 22.39
N GLY A 390 -5.12 -21.36 21.32
CA GLY A 390 -5.41 -20.01 20.83
C GLY A 390 -4.39 -19.46 19.82
N VAL A 391 -4.35 -18.13 19.76
CA VAL A 391 -3.43 -17.32 18.94
C VAL A 391 -2.81 -16.25 19.84
N LEU A 392 -1.51 -16.03 19.73
CA LEU A 392 -0.84 -14.85 20.28
C LEU A 392 -0.88 -13.75 19.22
N PHE A 393 -1.49 -12.61 19.53
CA PHE A 393 -1.48 -11.44 18.68
C PHE A 393 -0.55 -10.38 19.29
N LEU A 394 0.42 -9.92 18.51
CA LEU A 394 1.42 -8.92 18.87
C LEU A 394 1.23 -7.71 17.96
N HIS A 395 1.03 -6.53 18.55
CA HIS A 395 0.81 -5.29 17.80
C HIS A 395 1.52 -4.11 18.48
N THR A 396 1.40 -2.93 17.87
CA THR A 396 1.88 -1.68 18.48
C THR A 396 0.70 -0.79 18.84
N HIS A 397 0.74 -0.20 20.03
CA HIS A 397 -0.23 0.78 20.50
C HIS A 397 0.53 1.98 21.09
N ASP A 398 0.25 3.19 20.61
CA ASP A 398 0.97 4.42 20.99
C ASP A 398 2.51 4.33 20.84
N GLY A 399 2.99 3.51 19.90
CA GLY A 399 4.42 3.27 19.66
C GLY A 399 5.09 2.32 20.66
N GLU A 400 4.34 1.69 21.57
CA GLU A 400 4.81 0.62 22.43
C GLU A 400 4.30 -0.75 21.94
N PHE A 401 5.11 -1.80 22.07
CA PHE A 401 4.71 -3.16 21.74
C PHE A 401 3.78 -3.73 22.81
N GLU A 402 2.67 -4.31 22.38
CA GLU A 402 1.70 -5.00 23.24
C GLU A 402 1.40 -6.39 22.66
N HIS A 403 1.07 -7.35 23.53
CA HIS A 403 0.62 -8.67 23.10
C HIS A 403 -0.61 -9.13 23.86
N GLU A 404 -1.47 -9.86 23.18
CA GLU A 404 -2.65 -10.49 23.73
C GLU A 404 -2.77 -11.94 23.30
N PHE A 405 -3.52 -12.72 24.08
CA PHE A 405 -3.80 -14.12 23.78
C PHE A 405 -5.29 -14.30 23.51
N ILE A 406 -5.61 -14.62 22.26
CA ILE A 406 -6.96 -14.89 21.78
C ILE A 406 -7.20 -16.40 21.96
N ALA A 407 -8.03 -16.75 22.93
CA ALA A 407 -8.27 -18.15 23.28
C ALA A 407 -9.20 -18.84 22.28
N ASN A 408 -9.00 -20.15 22.09
CA ASN A 408 -9.92 -20.99 21.33
C ASN A 408 -11.35 -20.86 21.89
N PRO A 409 -12.36 -20.69 21.02
CA PRO A 409 -13.75 -20.55 21.45
C PRO A 409 -14.29 -21.90 21.96
N PRO A 410 -15.33 -21.91 22.82
CA PRO A 410 -15.88 -23.15 23.39
C PRO A 410 -16.38 -24.19 22.37
N GLU A 411 -16.67 -23.75 21.15
CA GLU A 411 -17.09 -24.58 20.03
C GLU A 411 -15.91 -25.35 19.40
N MET A 412 -14.69 -24.80 19.49
CA MET A 412 -13.46 -25.48 19.07
C MET A 412 -13.02 -26.49 20.14
N ARG A 413 -12.37 -27.58 19.73
CA ARG A 413 -11.85 -28.54 20.71
C ARG A 413 -10.76 -27.90 21.59
N GLU A 414 -10.77 -28.24 22.88
CA GLU A 414 -9.80 -27.73 23.86
C GLU A 414 -8.34 -28.09 23.50
N ASP A 415 -8.14 -29.22 22.82
CA ASP A 415 -6.82 -29.70 22.38
C ASP A 415 -6.44 -29.28 20.95
N SER A 416 -7.29 -28.49 20.28
CA SER A 416 -6.97 -27.96 18.96
C SER A 416 -5.90 -26.88 19.02
N ARG A 417 -5.05 -26.90 17.99
CA ARG A 417 -4.01 -25.92 17.75
C ARG A 417 -4.30 -25.20 16.45
N ILE A 418 -4.29 -23.87 16.48
CA ILE A 418 -4.14 -23.07 15.28
C ILE A 418 -2.69 -23.25 14.82
N GLY A 419 -2.50 -23.98 13.73
CA GLY A 419 -1.17 -24.42 13.27
C GLY A 419 -0.72 -23.76 11.97
N ALA A 420 -1.61 -23.04 11.29
CA ALA A 420 -1.28 -22.15 10.20
C ALA A 420 -2.14 -20.90 10.37
N VAL A 421 -1.56 -19.74 10.11
CA VAL A 421 -2.24 -18.45 10.18
C VAL A 421 -2.07 -17.78 8.81
N TYR A 422 -3.12 -17.11 8.35
CA TYR A 422 -3.17 -16.41 7.09
C TYR A 422 -3.62 -14.98 7.37
N GLY A 423 -2.79 -14.01 7.00
CA GLY A 423 -3.09 -12.59 7.02
C GLY A 423 -2.87 -12.00 5.63
N HIS A 424 -3.56 -10.90 5.37
CA HIS A 424 -3.40 -10.08 4.17
C HIS A 424 -3.35 -8.61 4.56
N HIS A 425 -2.56 -7.80 3.87
CA HIS A 425 -2.31 -6.41 4.25
C HIS A 425 -3.57 -5.52 4.14
N HIS A 426 -4.55 -5.91 3.32
CA HIS A 426 -5.87 -5.25 3.19
C HIS A 426 -6.97 -5.85 4.07
N VAL A 427 -6.67 -6.87 4.90
CA VAL A 427 -7.66 -7.57 5.72
C VAL A 427 -7.35 -7.37 7.19
N GLU A 428 -8.32 -6.82 7.93
CA GLU A 428 -8.14 -6.38 9.32
C GLU A 428 -7.93 -7.55 10.31
N HIS A 429 -8.40 -8.74 9.94
CA HIS A 429 -8.38 -9.94 10.77
C HIS A 429 -7.55 -11.06 10.13
N PHE A 430 -7.39 -12.17 10.84
CA PHE A 430 -6.64 -13.33 10.36
C PHE A 430 -7.55 -14.52 10.12
N PHE A 431 -7.08 -15.47 9.33
CA PHE A 431 -7.66 -16.82 9.28
C PHE A 431 -6.67 -17.83 9.86
N GLY A 432 -7.17 -18.79 10.64
CA GLY A 432 -6.38 -19.82 11.27
C GLY A 432 -6.86 -21.21 10.89
N LYS A 433 -5.96 -22.07 10.41
CA LYS A 433 -6.26 -23.49 10.26
C LYS A 433 -6.05 -24.22 11.58
N ALA A 434 -7.13 -24.76 12.13
CA ALA A 434 -7.12 -25.54 13.34
C ALA A 434 -6.87 -27.03 13.05
N SER A 435 -6.12 -27.70 13.92
CA SER A 435 -5.92 -29.15 13.86
C SER A 435 -5.72 -29.74 15.26
N TYR A 436 -6.06 -31.02 15.43
CA TYR A 436 -5.85 -31.75 16.69
C TYR A 436 -5.26 -33.14 16.44
N TYR A 437 -4.61 -33.71 17.45
CA TYR A 437 -4.04 -35.06 17.38
C TYR A 437 -5.05 -36.10 17.86
N ASP A 438 -5.46 -37.02 16.99
CA ASP A 438 -6.50 -38.02 17.29
C ASP A 438 -5.96 -39.37 17.84
N GLY A 439 -4.63 -39.48 17.96
CA GLY A 439 -3.95 -40.71 18.34
C GLY A 439 -3.40 -41.53 17.18
N GLN A 440 -3.76 -41.21 15.93
CA GLN A 440 -3.25 -41.82 14.70
C GLN A 440 -2.55 -40.79 13.78
N GLY A 441 -2.93 -39.50 13.89
CA GLY A 441 -2.32 -38.39 13.18
C GLY A 441 -2.94 -37.06 13.59
N PHE A 442 -2.60 -36.01 12.84
CA PHE A 442 -3.29 -34.72 12.94
C PHE A 442 -4.53 -34.74 12.03
N ALA A 443 -5.68 -34.43 12.61
CA ALA A 443 -6.94 -34.23 11.91
C ALA A 443 -7.25 -32.73 11.84
N ASP A 444 -7.88 -32.31 10.75
CA ASP A 444 -8.32 -30.93 10.55
C ASP A 444 -9.52 -30.61 11.45
N ASP A 445 -9.53 -29.40 12.02
CA ASP A 445 -10.63 -28.84 12.83
C ASP A 445 -11.18 -27.55 12.19
N GLY A 446 -11.03 -27.44 10.86
CA GLY A 446 -11.54 -26.35 10.04
C GLY A 446 -10.65 -25.09 9.99
N ILE A 447 -11.16 -24.09 9.28
CA ILE A 447 -10.59 -22.74 9.19
C ILE A 447 -11.47 -21.79 9.99
N TRP A 448 -10.80 -20.93 10.75
CA TRP A 448 -11.41 -20.01 11.70
C TRP A 448 -11.00 -18.58 11.37
N LEU A 449 -11.97 -17.69 11.27
CA LEU A 449 -11.74 -16.25 11.28
C LEU A 449 -11.36 -15.84 12.70
N ILE A 450 -10.28 -15.09 12.84
CA ILE A 450 -9.68 -14.61 14.09
C ILE A 450 -9.82 -13.08 14.11
N ASP A 451 -10.86 -12.60 14.80
CA ASP A 451 -11.12 -11.18 15.00
C ASP A 451 -10.24 -10.68 16.15
N VAL A 452 -9.21 -9.93 15.80
CA VAL A 452 -8.21 -9.41 16.76
C VAL A 452 -8.76 -8.24 17.58
N ASP A 453 -9.66 -7.43 17.02
CA ASP A 453 -10.24 -6.27 17.72
C ASP A 453 -11.18 -6.69 18.86
N HIS A 454 -11.90 -7.79 18.66
CA HIS A 454 -12.82 -8.33 19.65
C HIS A 454 -12.23 -9.52 20.45
N SER A 455 -11.03 -9.97 20.09
CA SER A 455 -10.41 -11.20 20.61
C SER A 455 -11.36 -12.41 20.53
N GLU A 456 -12.02 -12.58 19.39
CA GLU A 456 -12.97 -13.68 19.13
C GLU A 456 -12.55 -14.51 17.92
N MET A 457 -13.01 -15.78 17.88
CA MET A 457 -12.82 -16.63 16.71
C MET A 457 -14.12 -17.30 16.30
N ARG A 458 -14.34 -17.44 15.00
CA ARG A 458 -15.51 -18.13 14.44
C ARG A 458 -15.11 -19.06 13.30
N GLN A 459 -15.65 -20.28 13.30
CA GLN A 459 -15.43 -21.22 12.22
C GLN A 459 -16.12 -20.73 10.94
N VAL A 460 -15.36 -20.69 9.85
CA VAL A 460 -15.83 -20.29 8.51
C VAL A 460 -15.80 -21.45 7.52
N PHE A 461 -14.94 -22.44 7.76
CA PHE A 461 -14.84 -23.64 6.95
C PHE A 461 -14.66 -24.88 7.84
N SER A 462 -15.43 -25.94 7.61
CA SER A 462 -15.40 -27.15 8.46
C SER A 462 -14.73 -28.36 7.82
N GLU A 463 -14.59 -28.37 6.50
CA GLU A 463 -14.08 -29.54 5.78
C GLU A 463 -12.53 -29.58 5.83
N PRO A 464 -11.91 -30.77 5.64
CA PRO A 464 -10.46 -30.85 5.58
C PRO A 464 -9.90 -30.15 4.35
N SER A 465 -8.87 -29.32 4.54
CA SER A 465 -8.25 -28.52 3.49
C SER A 465 -6.80 -28.93 3.21
N VAL A 466 -6.32 -28.62 2.02
CA VAL A 466 -4.94 -28.88 1.58
C VAL A 466 -4.12 -27.61 1.59
N SER A 467 -4.66 -26.54 1.00
CA SER A 467 -4.01 -25.23 0.86
C SER A 467 -5.04 -24.12 1.01
N THR A 468 -4.58 -22.96 1.49
CA THR A 468 -5.37 -21.75 1.68
C THR A 468 -4.52 -20.54 1.30
N LYS A 469 -5.10 -19.60 0.54
CA LYS A 469 -4.48 -18.37 0.06
C LYS A 469 -5.54 -17.28 -0.08
N PHE A 470 -5.15 -16.03 0.10
CA PHE A 470 -5.98 -14.88 -0.28
C PHE A 470 -5.93 -14.66 -1.80
N SER A 471 -6.94 -13.97 -2.34
CA SER A 471 -6.81 -13.22 -3.58
C SER A 471 -5.75 -12.12 -3.44
N SER A 472 -5.26 -11.61 -4.58
CA SER A 472 -4.20 -10.60 -4.61
C SER A 472 -4.58 -9.29 -3.92
N ASP A 473 -5.86 -8.91 -4.00
CA ASP A 473 -6.48 -7.75 -3.32
C ASP A 473 -6.90 -8.04 -1.87
N GLY A 474 -6.93 -9.32 -1.47
CA GLY A 474 -7.41 -9.76 -0.17
C GLY A 474 -8.92 -9.78 0.02
N GLU A 475 -9.72 -9.57 -1.03
CA GLU A 475 -11.19 -9.62 -0.94
C GLU A 475 -11.73 -11.04 -0.75
N LEU A 476 -11.01 -12.05 -1.23
CA LEU A 476 -11.40 -13.46 -1.18
C LEU A 476 -10.35 -14.31 -0.47
N LEU A 477 -10.82 -15.35 0.20
CA LEU A 477 -10.01 -16.44 0.75
C LEU A 477 -10.32 -17.74 0.03
N TYR A 478 -9.35 -18.22 -0.76
CA TYR A 478 -9.45 -19.50 -1.46
C TYR A 478 -9.00 -20.64 -0.57
N VAL A 479 -9.83 -21.68 -0.48
CA VAL A 479 -9.58 -22.89 0.30
C VAL A 479 -9.71 -24.10 -0.61
N LEU A 480 -8.62 -24.82 -0.83
CA LEU A 480 -8.65 -26.09 -1.56
C LEU A 480 -8.94 -27.24 -0.60
N GLY A 481 -10.08 -27.90 -0.79
CA GLY A 481 -10.49 -29.09 -0.06
C GLY A 481 -9.65 -30.32 -0.39
N THR A 482 -9.59 -31.28 0.53
CA THR A 482 -8.96 -32.61 0.28
C THR A 482 -9.69 -33.46 -0.76
N ASP A 483 -10.92 -33.09 -1.10
CA ASP A 483 -11.71 -33.65 -2.19
C ASP A 483 -11.35 -33.06 -3.57
N GLY A 484 -10.49 -32.04 -3.62
CA GLY A 484 -10.04 -31.38 -4.84
C GLY A 484 -10.94 -30.22 -5.29
N VAL A 485 -11.89 -29.81 -4.45
CA VAL A 485 -12.78 -28.66 -4.71
C VAL A 485 -12.14 -27.38 -4.14
N LEU A 486 -12.02 -26.36 -4.99
CA LEU A 486 -11.66 -25.01 -4.57
C LEU A 486 -12.90 -24.29 -4.06
N HIS A 487 -12.80 -23.63 -2.92
CA HIS A 487 -13.85 -22.82 -2.31
C HIS A 487 -13.39 -21.38 -2.23
N ALA A 488 -14.17 -20.45 -2.79
CA ALA A 488 -13.96 -19.01 -2.64
C ALA A 488 -14.83 -18.51 -1.48
N LEU A 489 -14.21 -18.02 -0.43
CA LEU A 489 -14.89 -17.39 0.71
C LEU A 489 -14.68 -15.88 0.64
N ASP A 490 -15.69 -15.11 1.01
CA ASP A 490 -15.55 -13.68 1.28
C ASP A 490 -14.54 -13.49 2.41
N ALA A 491 -13.48 -12.72 2.20
CA ALA A 491 -12.45 -12.53 3.21
C ALA A 491 -12.90 -11.63 4.36
N HIS A 492 -13.97 -10.84 4.24
CA HIS A 492 -14.48 -9.98 5.29
C HIS A 492 -15.22 -10.79 6.38
N ASP A 493 -16.03 -11.77 5.99
CA ASP A 493 -16.86 -12.52 6.94
C ASP A 493 -16.79 -14.05 6.81
N GLY A 494 -16.03 -14.57 5.84
CA GLY A 494 -15.87 -15.99 5.60
C GLY A 494 -17.11 -16.68 5.03
N GLU A 495 -18.07 -15.94 4.46
CA GLU A 495 -19.19 -16.53 3.72
C GLU A 495 -18.68 -17.26 2.46
N LEU A 496 -19.16 -18.49 2.23
CA LEU A 496 -18.84 -19.23 1.01
C LEU A 496 -19.60 -18.61 -0.17
N LEU A 497 -18.86 -18.10 -1.15
CA LEU A 497 -19.42 -17.48 -2.35
C LEU A 497 -19.57 -18.50 -3.48
N GLU A 498 -18.47 -19.19 -3.81
CA GLU A 498 -18.40 -20.07 -4.98
C GLU A 498 -17.52 -21.29 -4.75
N THR A 499 -17.71 -22.33 -5.58
CA THR A 499 -16.90 -23.55 -5.57
C THR A 499 -16.62 -24.07 -6.97
N MET A 500 -15.43 -24.62 -7.19
CA MET A 500 -14.99 -25.20 -8.46
C MET A 500 -14.31 -26.56 -8.23
N GLU A 501 -14.63 -27.56 -9.05
CA GLU A 501 -13.84 -28.79 -9.11
C GLU A 501 -12.51 -28.48 -9.81
N LEU A 502 -11.41 -28.43 -9.05
CA LEU A 502 -10.13 -27.96 -9.56
C LEU A 502 -9.20 -29.11 -9.94
N VAL A 503 -9.08 -30.11 -9.05
CA VAL A 503 -8.20 -31.27 -9.25
C VAL A 503 -8.91 -32.54 -8.80
N GLY A 504 -8.51 -33.68 -9.36
CA GLY A 504 -9.10 -34.96 -8.97
C GLY A 504 -8.82 -35.30 -7.49
N PRO A 505 -9.73 -35.98 -6.77
CA PRO A 505 -9.47 -36.42 -5.40
C PRO A 505 -8.32 -37.44 -5.40
N GLY A 506 -7.24 -37.16 -4.67
CA GLY A 506 -6.00 -37.94 -4.79
C GLY A 506 -5.22 -38.11 -3.49
N ASP A 507 -4.83 -39.35 -3.19
CA ASP A 507 -3.96 -39.76 -2.07
C ASP A 507 -2.44 -39.58 -2.38
N ALA A 508 -2.04 -39.15 -3.59
CA ALA A 508 -0.66 -39.18 -4.06
C ALA A 508 -0.08 -37.78 -4.38
N GLY A 509 0.24 -37.04 -3.32
CA GLY A 509 0.83 -35.71 -3.41
C GLY A 509 -0.23 -34.63 -3.25
N ARG A 510 0.07 -33.63 -2.41
CA ARG A 510 -0.84 -32.52 -2.12
C ARG A 510 -0.64 -31.44 -3.18
N PRO A 511 -1.69 -31.06 -3.92
CA PRO A 511 -1.62 -29.89 -4.80
C PRO A 511 -1.23 -28.65 -4.00
N ALA A 512 -0.43 -27.80 -4.62
CA ALA A 512 -0.08 -26.48 -4.09
C ALA A 512 -0.58 -25.44 -5.09
N PHE A 513 -1.08 -24.31 -4.60
CA PHE A 513 -1.49 -23.22 -5.46
C PHE A 513 -1.05 -21.87 -4.90
N ILE A 514 -0.93 -20.92 -5.82
CA ILE A 514 -0.68 -19.50 -5.57
C ILE A 514 -1.74 -18.69 -6.31
N VAL A 515 -1.95 -17.45 -5.89
CA VAL A 515 -2.84 -16.49 -6.53
C VAL A 515 -2.02 -15.25 -6.89
N VAL A 516 -2.18 -14.75 -8.11
CA VAL A 516 -1.42 -13.62 -8.67
C VAL A 516 -2.31 -12.88 -9.66
N GLY A 517 -2.58 -11.60 -9.40
CA GLY A 517 -3.62 -10.85 -10.12
C GLY A 517 -4.95 -11.60 -10.08
N GLU A 518 -5.57 -11.74 -11.24
CA GLU A 518 -6.82 -12.49 -11.49
C GLU A 518 -6.62 -14.00 -11.70
N TRP A 519 -5.39 -14.50 -11.52
CA TRP A 519 -5.04 -15.87 -11.84
C TRP A 519 -4.70 -16.71 -10.62
N LEU A 520 -5.11 -17.97 -10.65
CA LEU A 520 -4.72 -18.99 -9.69
C LEU A 520 -3.95 -20.11 -10.39
N TYR A 521 -2.70 -20.30 -9.98
CA TYR A 521 -1.82 -21.32 -10.54
C TYR A 521 -1.69 -22.52 -9.61
N VAL A 522 -1.90 -23.73 -10.14
CA VAL A 522 -1.93 -24.97 -9.36
C VAL A 522 -0.87 -25.93 -9.83
N ALA A 523 0.06 -26.31 -8.95
CA ALA A 523 0.93 -27.47 -9.16
C ALA A 523 0.23 -28.75 -8.69
N ASP A 524 -0.08 -29.66 -9.62
CA ASP A 524 -0.68 -30.96 -9.30
C ASP A 524 0.31 -32.12 -9.47
N PRO A 525 0.79 -32.71 -8.35
CA PRO A 525 1.74 -33.81 -8.40
C PRO A 525 1.16 -35.12 -8.97
N ASN A 526 -0.18 -35.26 -9.03
CA ASN A 526 -0.82 -36.48 -9.51
C ASN A 526 -0.84 -36.55 -11.04
N SER A 527 -1.09 -35.42 -11.69
CA SER A 527 -1.12 -35.31 -13.14
C SER A 527 0.25 -35.01 -13.74
N GLY A 528 1.16 -34.36 -12.98
CA GLY A 528 2.42 -33.85 -13.54
C GLY A 528 2.26 -32.52 -14.26
N HIS A 529 1.13 -31.82 -14.05
CA HIS A 529 0.78 -30.58 -14.74
C HIS A 529 0.76 -29.39 -13.77
N VAL A 530 0.86 -28.20 -14.36
CA VAL A 530 0.48 -26.94 -13.73
C VAL A 530 -0.74 -26.38 -14.46
N PHE A 531 -1.75 -25.94 -13.73
CA PHE A 531 -2.96 -25.34 -14.28
C PHE A 531 -2.99 -23.84 -13.99
N ALA A 532 -3.48 -23.02 -14.92
CA ALA A 532 -3.92 -21.65 -14.66
C ALA A 532 -5.44 -21.59 -14.65
N VAL A 533 -5.99 -21.02 -13.60
CA VAL A 533 -7.42 -20.79 -13.42
C VAL A 533 -7.65 -19.29 -13.48
N HIS A 534 -8.54 -18.85 -14.36
CA HIS A 534 -9.03 -17.47 -14.36
C HIS A 534 -10.07 -17.34 -13.25
N LEU A 535 -9.85 -16.44 -12.30
CA LEU A 535 -10.63 -16.38 -11.05
C LEU A 535 -12.01 -15.75 -11.23
N GLU A 536 -12.21 -14.89 -12.23
CA GLU A 536 -13.54 -14.36 -12.55
C GLU A 536 -14.42 -15.42 -13.22
N GLU A 537 -13.85 -16.17 -14.18
CA GLU A 537 -14.59 -17.20 -14.90
C GLU A 537 -14.72 -18.50 -14.07
N MET A 538 -13.83 -18.68 -13.10
CA MET A 538 -13.68 -19.92 -12.33
C MET A 538 -13.53 -21.14 -13.26
N GLU A 539 -12.70 -20.99 -14.30
CA GLU A 539 -12.40 -22.01 -15.30
C GLU A 539 -10.88 -22.19 -15.49
N ILE A 540 -10.46 -23.42 -15.84
CA ILE A 540 -9.06 -23.69 -16.20
C ILE A 540 -8.88 -23.26 -17.64
N GLU A 541 -8.05 -22.25 -17.88
CA GLU A 541 -7.78 -21.74 -19.23
C GLU A 541 -6.50 -22.32 -19.81
N GLU A 542 -5.47 -22.47 -18.97
CA GLU A 542 -4.18 -23.01 -19.39
C GLU A 542 -3.75 -24.24 -18.58
N GLU A 543 -3.04 -25.13 -19.27
CA GLU A 543 -2.47 -26.35 -18.71
C GLU A 543 -1.08 -26.60 -19.30
N TRP A 544 -0.07 -26.71 -18.45
CA TRP A 544 1.31 -26.97 -18.83
C TRP A 544 1.79 -28.34 -18.32
N GLU A 545 2.26 -29.20 -19.23
CA GLU A 545 2.92 -30.47 -18.87
C GLU A 545 4.35 -30.22 -18.40
N VAL A 546 4.54 -30.06 -17.09
CA VAL A 546 5.87 -29.89 -16.48
C VAL A 546 6.59 -31.24 -16.34
N GLY A 547 5.83 -32.32 -16.16
CA GLY A 547 6.34 -33.66 -15.89
C GLY A 547 6.71 -33.87 -14.43
N GLY A 548 7.05 -35.12 -14.08
CA GLY A 548 7.42 -35.48 -12.72
C GLY A 548 6.25 -35.37 -11.73
N ALA A 549 6.47 -34.74 -10.58
CA ALA A 549 5.48 -34.52 -9.53
C ALA A 549 5.60 -33.08 -8.98
N PRO A 550 5.07 -32.08 -9.70
CA PRO A 550 5.15 -30.67 -9.28
C PRO A 550 4.43 -30.49 -7.94
N SER A 551 5.08 -29.82 -6.99
CA SER A 551 4.67 -29.89 -5.57
C SER A 551 4.76 -28.58 -4.80
N SER A 552 5.45 -27.59 -5.36
CA SER A 552 5.53 -26.23 -4.84
C SER A 552 5.84 -25.33 -6.03
N LEU A 553 5.24 -24.15 -6.05
CA LEU A 553 5.45 -23.17 -7.09
C LEU A 553 5.44 -21.77 -6.50
N ALA A 554 6.16 -20.85 -7.15
CA ALA A 554 6.09 -19.43 -6.90
C ALA A 554 6.09 -18.67 -8.22
N PHE A 555 5.37 -17.56 -8.25
CA PHE A 555 5.46 -16.57 -9.31
C PHE A 555 6.63 -15.62 -9.03
N VAL A 556 7.42 -15.34 -10.05
CA VAL A 556 8.45 -14.31 -10.02
C VAL A 556 8.43 -13.49 -11.30
N GLY A 557 8.64 -12.19 -11.18
CA GLY A 557 8.49 -11.23 -12.27
C GLY A 557 7.59 -10.07 -11.85
N LEU A 558 6.96 -9.45 -12.84
CA LEU A 558 6.12 -8.28 -12.65
C LEU A 558 4.65 -8.71 -12.70
N VAL A 559 3.94 -8.37 -11.64
CA VAL A 559 2.48 -8.35 -11.64
C VAL A 559 2.13 -6.92 -11.96
N ASP A 560 1.58 -6.67 -13.13
CA ASP A 560 1.01 -5.36 -13.39
C ASP A 560 -0.16 -5.17 -12.43
N SER A 561 -0.13 -4.09 -11.66
CA SER A 561 -1.26 -3.65 -10.80
C SER A 561 -1.92 -2.42 -11.43
N GLY A 562 -1.88 -2.33 -12.76
CA GLY A 562 -2.34 -1.17 -13.54
C GLY A 562 -1.36 0.01 -13.48
N GLY A 563 -0.05 -0.26 -13.43
CA GLY A 563 0.97 0.75 -13.12
C GLY A 563 2.24 0.71 -13.98
N ALA A 564 2.26 -0.06 -15.07
CA ALA A 564 3.30 0.08 -16.10
C ALA A 564 2.79 0.95 -17.27
N PRO A 565 3.51 2.01 -17.66
CA PRO A 565 3.15 2.77 -18.86
C PRO A 565 3.39 1.90 -20.10
N ASP A 566 2.39 1.96 -20.98
CA ASP A 566 2.32 1.36 -22.30
C ASP A 566 3.66 1.38 -23.05
N GLU A 567 3.96 0.30 -23.78
CA GLU A 567 5.15 0.20 -24.60
C GLU A 567 5.09 1.29 -25.69
N GLY A 568 5.92 2.32 -25.54
CA GLY A 568 6.17 3.30 -26.59
C GLY A 568 6.76 2.61 -27.81
N HIS A 569 5.92 2.19 -28.73
CA HIS A 569 6.34 1.84 -30.08
C HIS A 569 6.83 3.12 -30.78
N ASP A 570 8.14 3.21 -30.95
CA ASP A 570 8.82 4.18 -31.81
C ASP A 570 8.39 3.96 -33.28
N ASP A 571 7.32 4.61 -33.71
CA ASP A 571 7.04 4.81 -35.14
C ASP A 571 7.84 6.01 -35.65
N HIS A 572 8.98 5.68 -36.27
CA HIS A 572 9.75 6.60 -37.09
C HIS A 572 8.92 7.07 -38.30
N ASP A 573 8.50 8.34 -38.28
CA ASP A 573 8.04 9.06 -39.46
C ASP A 573 9.18 9.23 -40.49
N ASP A 574 9.07 8.56 -41.64
CA ASP A 574 9.79 8.95 -42.87
C ASP A 574 8.79 9.53 -43.88
N HIS A 575 8.92 10.83 -44.11
CA HIS A 575 8.18 11.57 -45.12
C HIS A 575 8.62 11.16 -46.52
N GLY A 576 7.65 10.80 -47.39
CA GLY A 576 7.93 10.51 -48.79
C GLY A 576 6.73 10.73 -49.70
N ASP A 577 6.69 11.92 -50.28
CA ASP A 577 5.85 12.45 -51.35
C ASP A 577 5.28 11.47 -52.42
N ASP A 578 4.15 11.93 -52.95
CA ASP A 578 3.70 11.89 -54.36
C ASP A 578 2.80 10.76 -54.88
N ASP A 579 1.62 11.26 -55.29
CA ASP A 579 0.97 11.10 -56.60
C ASP A 579 -0.08 9.99 -56.85
N ASP A 580 -1.23 10.51 -57.31
CA ASP A 580 -2.10 10.01 -58.39
C ASP A 580 -2.84 8.65 -58.20
N ASP A 581 -4.17 8.67 -58.06
CA ASP A 581 -5.10 8.88 -59.17
C ASP A 581 -6.51 8.27 -58.93
N HIS A 582 -7.52 9.02 -59.38
CA HIS A 582 -8.88 8.65 -59.82
C HIS A 582 -9.78 7.63 -59.09
N GLY A 583 -10.99 8.11 -58.75
CA GLY A 583 -12.21 7.30 -58.90
C GLY A 583 -13.48 7.90 -58.31
N ASP A 584 -14.26 8.60 -59.16
CA ASP A 584 -15.63 9.08 -58.91
C ASP A 584 -16.53 8.10 -58.12
N HIS A 585 -17.38 8.62 -57.22
CA HIS A 585 -18.83 8.52 -57.40
C HIS A 585 -19.65 9.44 -56.47
N ASP A 586 -20.71 9.97 -57.09
CA ASP A 586 -21.63 11.03 -56.70
C ASP A 586 -22.65 10.69 -55.58
N ASP A 587 -22.93 11.73 -54.77
CA ASP A 587 -24.25 12.32 -54.43
C ASP A 587 -25.17 11.66 -53.39
N HIS A 588 -25.43 12.46 -52.33
CA HIS A 588 -26.63 12.66 -51.49
C HIS A 588 -26.24 12.58 -50.00
N GLY A 589 -26.53 13.52 -49.12
CA GLY A 589 -27.32 14.75 -49.14
C GLY A 589 -27.59 15.11 -47.67
N ASP A 590 -27.40 16.39 -47.33
CA ASP A 590 -27.61 17.09 -46.06
C ASP A 590 -28.38 16.35 -44.94
N ASP A 591 -27.74 16.26 -43.77
CA ASP A 591 -28.33 16.67 -42.48
C ASP A 591 -27.20 17.16 -41.56
N ASP A 592 -27.27 18.44 -41.19
CA ASP A 592 -26.41 19.11 -40.22
C ASP A 592 -26.72 18.59 -38.81
N ASP A 593 -25.70 18.12 -38.08
CA ASP A 593 -25.63 18.23 -36.61
C ASP A 593 -24.15 18.34 -36.20
N ASP A 594 -23.88 19.32 -35.35
CA ASP A 594 -22.56 19.75 -34.82
C ASP A 594 -21.68 18.56 -34.36
N HIS A 595 -20.54 18.38 -35.00
CA HIS A 595 -19.38 17.71 -34.41
C HIS A 595 -18.34 18.78 -34.07
N SER A 596 -18.19 19.04 -32.77
CA SER A 596 -17.03 19.75 -32.23
C SER A 596 -15.81 18.85 -32.33
N ASP A 597 -14.77 19.42 -32.92
CA ASP A 597 -13.38 18.96 -33.05
C ASP A 597 -12.89 18.09 -31.87
N HIS A 598 -12.51 16.85 -32.18
CA HIS A 598 -11.58 16.06 -31.36
C HIS A 598 -10.18 16.27 -31.94
N ASP A 599 -9.42 17.17 -31.32
CA ASP A 599 -7.98 17.29 -31.50
C ASP A 599 -7.26 16.53 -30.38
N GLY A 600 -6.34 15.65 -30.79
CA GLY A 600 -5.08 15.34 -30.10
C GLY A 600 -5.14 14.56 -28.78
N HIS A 601 -4.85 13.26 -28.85
CA HIS A 601 -4.45 12.46 -27.68
C HIS A 601 -3.04 12.88 -27.24
N GLU A 602 -2.95 13.69 -26.18
CA GLU A 602 -1.76 13.83 -25.36
C GLU A 602 -1.86 12.88 -24.16
N GLY A 603 -0.75 12.22 -23.81
CA GLY A 603 -0.65 11.33 -22.66
C GLY A 603 -1.12 12.00 -21.37
N HIS A 604 -1.82 11.22 -20.55
CA HIS A 604 -2.51 11.67 -19.35
C HIS A 604 -1.51 12.08 -18.25
N HIS A 605 -1.08 13.34 -18.31
CA HIS A 605 -0.58 14.07 -17.15
C HIS A 605 -1.69 14.99 -16.65
N HIS A 606 -1.68 15.29 -15.35
CA HIS A 606 -2.53 16.34 -14.77
C HIS A 606 -2.53 17.56 -15.70
N GLY A 607 -3.70 18.18 -15.91
CA GLY A 607 -3.77 19.42 -16.68
C GLY A 607 -2.79 20.48 -16.14
N PRO A 608 -2.51 21.57 -16.87
CA PRO A 608 -1.48 22.54 -16.51
C PRO A 608 -1.66 23.25 -15.14
N LEU A 609 -2.76 22.96 -14.43
CA LEU A 609 -3.22 23.64 -13.23
C LEU A 609 -2.76 22.90 -11.97
N ASP A 610 -2.21 23.65 -11.02
CA ASP A 610 -1.76 23.17 -9.72
C ASP A 610 -2.98 22.88 -8.81
N PRO A 611 -3.17 21.64 -8.32
CA PRO A 611 -4.27 21.29 -7.42
C PRO A 611 -4.06 21.75 -5.97
N HIS A 612 -2.85 22.17 -5.58
CA HIS A 612 -2.45 22.40 -4.18
C HIS A 612 -2.95 23.73 -3.57
N PHE A 613 -4.14 24.17 -3.97
CA PHE A 613 -4.71 25.47 -3.59
C PHE A 613 -4.95 25.62 -2.08
N TRP A 614 -4.93 24.52 -1.32
CA TRP A 614 -5.12 24.54 0.12
C TRP A 614 -4.01 25.28 0.88
N PHE A 615 -2.87 25.56 0.25
CA PHE A 615 -1.87 26.45 0.85
C PHE A 615 -2.20 27.94 0.77
N ASP A 616 -3.25 28.31 0.04
CA ASP A 616 -3.83 29.65 0.02
C ASP A 616 -5.14 29.69 0.84
N PRO A 617 -5.10 30.20 2.10
CA PRO A 617 -6.30 30.31 2.92
C PRO A 617 -7.37 31.25 2.36
N ILE A 618 -7.03 32.14 1.41
CA ILE A 618 -8.00 32.99 0.71
C ILE A 618 -8.79 32.15 -0.29
N ARG A 619 -8.13 31.25 -1.02
CA ARG A 619 -8.78 30.29 -1.93
C ARG A 619 -9.58 29.23 -1.19
N VAL A 620 -9.07 28.74 -0.05
CA VAL A 620 -9.83 27.81 0.82
C VAL A 620 -11.16 28.43 1.31
N LYS A 621 -11.24 29.74 1.51
CA LYS A 621 -12.53 30.39 1.84
C LYS A 621 -13.56 30.21 0.72
N ILE A 622 -13.14 30.12 -0.53
CA ILE A 622 -14.05 29.89 -1.66
C ILE A 622 -14.60 28.46 -1.58
N ALA A 623 -13.72 27.47 -1.41
CA ALA A 623 -14.10 26.07 -1.21
C ALA A 623 -15.06 25.89 -0.01
N VAL A 624 -14.78 26.52 1.13
CA VAL A 624 -15.64 26.49 2.32
C VAL A 624 -17.03 27.06 2.06
N ASN A 625 -17.14 28.12 1.26
CA ASN A 625 -18.43 28.69 0.88
C ASN A 625 -19.19 27.77 -0.09
N GLU A 626 -18.48 27.09 -0.99
CA GLU A 626 -19.06 26.11 -1.90
C GLU A 626 -19.62 24.91 -1.12
N ILE A 627 -18.86 24.35 -0.18
CA ILE A 627 -19.35 23.29 0.74
C ILE A 627 -20.64 23.74 1.43
N ALA A 628 -20.70 24.98 1.94
CA ALA A 628 -21.90 25.49 2.59
C ALA A 628 -23.08 25.63 1.63
N ALA A 629 -22.85 25.99 0.37
CA ALA A 629 -23.87 26.10 -0.65
C ALA A 629 -24.45 24.73 -1.00
N GLN A 630 -23.59 23.73 -1.21
CA GLN A 630 -23.97 22.35 -1.54
C GLN A 630 -24.75 21.69 -0.39
N LEU A 631 -24.24 21.80 0.84
CA LEU A 631 -24.97 21.32 2.02
C LEU A 631 -26.31 22.03 2.22
N SER A 632 -26.41 23.33 1.90
CA SER A 632 -27.68 24.07 1.97
C SER A 632 -28.68 23.65 0.89
N ALA A 633 -28.20 23.15 -0.25
CA ALA A 633 -29.05 22.62 -1.31
C ALA A 633 -29.63 21.25 -0.93
N ILE A 634 -28.82 20.40 -0.29
CA ILE A 634 -29.19 19.05 0.16
C ILE A 634 -30.08 19.10 1.42
N ASP A 635 -29.70 19.90 2.42
CA ASP A 635 -30.46 20.15 3.66
C ASP A 635 -30.84 21.65 3.79
N PRO A 636 -31.96 22.08 3.17
CA PRO A 636 -32.46 23.45 3.27
C PRO A 636 -32.83 23.89 4.69
N GLU A 637 -33.13 22.95 5.61
CA GLU A 637 -33.42 23.28 7.00
C GLU A 637 -32.14 23.64 7.78
N GLY A 638 -31.01 23.05 7.40
CA GLY A 638 -29.68 23.35 7.92
C GLY A 638 -29.00 24.59 7.34
N ALA A 639 -29.53 25.17 6.25
CA ALA A 639 -28.86 26.22 5.47
C ALA A 639 -28.34 27.43 6.30
N GLU A 640 -29.13 27.94 7.25
CA GLU A 640 -28.69 29.05 8.13
C GLU A 640 -27.48 28.64 9.00
N THR A 641 -27.41 27.37 9.40
CA THR A 641 -26.27 26.83 10.17
C THR A 641 -25.02 26.73 9.31
N TYR A 642 -25.11 26.15 8.12
CA TYR A 642 -23.97 25.99 7.21
C TYR A 642 -23.37 27.33 6.81
N LEU A 643 -24.21 28.29 6.39
CA LEU A 643 -23.75 29.64 6.01
C LEU A 643 -23.13 30.40 7.19
N ARG A 644 -23.69 30.26 8.40
CA ARG A 644 -23.12 30.87 9.61
C ARG A 644 -21.76 30.25 9.96
N ASN A 645 -21.66 28.92 9.92
CA ASN A 645 -20.42 28.22 10.24
C ASN A 645 -19.31 28.54 9.23
N ALA A 646 -19.62 28.51 7.92
CA ALA A 646 -18.71 28.93 6.86
C ALA A 646 -18.27 30.39 7.03
N SER A 647 -19.18 31.31 7.38
CA SER A 647 -18.82 32.70 7.65
C SER A 647 -17.89 32.87 8.86
N GLU A 648 -18.08 32.10 9.94
CA GLU A 648 -17.19 32.14 11.10
C GLU A 648 -15.83 31.50 10.80
N TYR A 649 -15.79 30.37 10.08
CA TYR A 649 -14.54 29.75 9.66
C TYR A 649 -13.77 30.64 8.67
N GLY A 650 -14.46 31.33 7.77
CA GLY A 650 -13.86 32.32 6.88
C GLY A 650 -13.15 33.46 7.61
N LYS A 651 -13.61 33.86 8.80
CA LYS A 651 -12.89 34.82 9.65
C LYS A 651 -11.63 34.21 10.26
N GLN A 652 -11.68 32.94 10.66
CA GLN A 652 -10.50 32.23 11.18
C GLN A 652 -9.43 32.07 10.09
N LEU A 653 -9.83 31.85 8.84
CA LEU A 653 -8.94 31.85 7.68
C LEU A 653 -8.32 33.23 7.42
N ASP A 654 -9.10 34.32 7.56
CA ASP A 654 -8.57 35.69 7.50
C ASP A 654 -7.56 35.98 8.63
N GLU A 655 -7.84 35.50 9.85
CA GLU A 655 -6.94 35.61 10.99
C GLU A 655 -5.67 34.77 10.81
N LEU A 656 -5.79 33.57 10.23
CA LEU A 656 -4.66 32.71 9.87
C LEU A 656 -3.78 33.41 8.84
N HIS A 657 -4.36 33.91 7.74
CA HIS A 657 -3.63 34.65 6.70
C HIS A 657 -2.89 35.87 7.27
N ALA A 658 -3.56 36.69 8.09
CA ALA A 658 -2.94 37.86 8.71
C ALA A 658 -1.79 37.49 9.66
N TRP A 659 -1.97 36.41 10.44
CA TRP A 659 -0.92 35.88 11.31
C TRP A 659 0.27 35.35 10.50
N THR A 660 0.02 34.65 9.39
CA THR A 660 1.07 34.12 8.50
C THR A 660 1.92 35.25 7.91
N LEU A 661 1.28 36.33 7.44
CA LEU A 661 1.99 37.54 6.99
C LEU A 661 2.87 38.15 8.09
N GLU A 662 2.37 38.17 9.34
CA GLU A 662 3.16 38.66 10.48
C GLU A 662 4.38 37.77 10.76
N GLN A 663 4.23 36.44 10.75
CA GLN A 663 5.36 35.52 10.97
C GLN A 663 6.41 35.62 9.86
N ILE A 664 5.97 35.64 8.60
CA ILE A 664 6.84 35.71 7.41
C ILE A 664 7.57 37.06 7.33
N SER A 665 7.02 38.13 7.92
CA SER A 665 7.71 39.43 7.99
C SER A 665 9.06 39.37 8.73
N ALA A 666 9.28 38.33 9.54
CA ALA A 666 10.56 38.08 10.20
C ALA A 666 11.62 37.44 9.29
N VAL A 667 11.24 36.91 8.12
CA VAL A 667 12.14 36.34 7.10
C VAL A 667 12.43 37.42 6.05
N ALA A 668 13.71 37.72 5.85
CA ALA A 668 14.15 38.71 4.86
C ALA A 668 13.76 38.26 3.43
N PRO A 669 13.32 39.16 2.54
CA PRO A 669 12.88 38.79 1.19
C PRO A 669 13.89 37.92 0.42
N GLU A 670 15.19 38.19 0.58
CA GLU A 670 16.26 37.46 -0.11
C GLU A 670 16.47 36.03 0.43
N ARG A 671 15.84 35.67 1.55
CA ARG A 671 15.88 34.33 2.16
C ARG A 671 14.58 33.55 1.97
N ARG A 672 13.63 34.07 1.20
CA ARG A 672 12.34 33.42 0.95
C ARG A 672 12.42 32.44 -0.21
N LEU A 673 13.41 31.56 -0.15
CA LEU A 673 13.68 30.54 -1.14
C LEU A 673 13.33 29.19 -0.52
N LEU A 674 12.58 28.37 -1.26
CA LEU A 674 12.14 27.05 -0.83
C LEU A 674 12.71 25.99 -1.77
N VAL A 675 13.17 24.89 -1.16
CA VAL A 675 13.36 23.60 -1.83
C VAL A 675 12.47 22.60 -1.12
N THR A 676 11.49 22.06 -1.84
CA THR A 676 10.45 21.16 -1.30
C THR A 676 10.58 19.75 -1.87
N SER A 677 9.85 18.77 -1.31
CA SER A 677 9.88 17.41 -1.84
C SER A 677 9.25 17.32 -3.23
N HIS A 678 8.05 17.89 -3.42
CA HIS A 678 7.43 18.04 -4.74
C HIS A 678 6.77 19.42 -4.91
N ASP A 679 6.19 19.69 -6.09
CA ASP A 679 5.61 20.99 -6.45
C ASP A 679 4.22 21.22 -5.81
N ALA A 680 4.18 21.33 -4.48
CA ALA A 680 2.95 21.54 -3.72
C ALA A 680 2.80 22.97 -3.14
N PHE A 681 3.89 23.74 -3.08
CA PHE A 681 3.94 25.00 -2.32
C PHE A 681 3.83 26.25 -3.20
N SER A 682 3.53 26.11 -4.49
CA SER A 682 3.44 27.22 -5.43
C SER A 682 2.39 28.27 -5.02
N TYR A 683 1.21 27.86 -4.54
CA TYR A 683 0.22 28.78 -3.95
C TYR A 683 0.73 29.54 -2.71
N PHE A 684 1.45 28.85 -1.82
CA PHE A 684 2.06 29.50 -0.65
C PHE A 684 3.09 30.54 -1.10
N ALA A 685 3.90 30.18 -2.09
CA ALA A 685 4.99 30.99 -2.59
C ALA A 685 4.48 32.28 -3.23
N GLU A 686 3.48 32.17 -4.13
CA GLU A 686 2.86 33.34 -4.76
C GLU A 686 2.21 34.27 -3.72
N LEU A 687 1.43 33.72 -2.78
CA LEU A 687 0.67 34.52 -1.83
C LEU A 687 1.57 35.28 -0.84
N TYR A 688 2.67 34.68 -0.39
CA TYR A 688 3.52 35.24 0.66
C TYR A 688 4.87 35.76 0.18
N GLY A 689 5.15 35.68 -1.13
CA GLY A 689 6.37 36.16 -1.77
C GLY A 689 7.58 35.30 -1.43
N PHE A 690 7.43 33.98 -1.54
CA PHE A 690 8.54 33.03 -1.64
C PHE A 690 8.72 32.61 -3.09
N GLU A 691 9.84 31.94 -3.35
CA GLU A 691 10.17 31.34 -4.64
C GLU A 691 10.57 29.88 -4.38
N VAL A 692 9.94 28.95 -5.09
CA VAL A 692 10.35 27.54 -5.09
C VAL A 692 11.45 27.41 -6.14
N ILE A 693 12.69 27.17 -5.70
CA ILE A 693 13.87 27.18 -6.58
C ILE A 693 14.43 25.78 -6.87
N GLY A 694 13.78 24.75 -6.34
CA GLY A 694 14.14 23.36 -6.60
C GLY A 694 13.17 22.40 -5.95
N LEU A 695 13.01 21.24 -6.57
CA LEU A 695 12.14 20.16 -6.11
C LEU A 695 13.00 18.91 -5.97
N VAL A 696 12.90 18.20 -4.84
CA VAL A 696 13.63 16.94 -4.65
C VAL A 696 13.17 15.93 -5.70
N ILE A 697 11.87 15.87 -5.96
CA ILE A 697 11.25 15.08 -7.01
C ILE A 697 10.74 16.08 -8.06
N PRO A 698 11.33 16.15 -9.27
CA PRO A 698 10.91 17.06 -10.34
C PRO A 698 9.69 16.51 -11.08
N SER A 699 8.73 15.96 -10.35
CA SER A 699 7.50 15.38 -10.87
C SER A 699 6.33 15.73 -9.95
N LEU A 700 5.14 15.75 -10.55
CA LEU A 700 3.87 15.90 -9.86
C LEU A 700 3.48 14.62 -9.12
N ALA A 701 4.00 13.46 -9.56
CA ALA A 701 3.87 12.20 -8.86
C ALA A 701 4.99 12.06 -7.81
N THR A 702 4.60 11.78 -6.56
CA THR A 702 5.49 11.65 -5.40
C THR A 702 6.29 10.33 -5.37
N HIS A 703 6.04 9.44 -6.33
CA HIS A 703 6.65 8.11 -6.46
C HIS A 703 7.81 8.04 -7.46
N VAL A 704 8.08 9.10 -8.22
CA VAL A 704 9.18 9.12 -9.20
C VAL A 704 10.50 9.35 -8.48
N GLU A 705 11.50 8.47 -8.66
CA GLU A 705 12.83 8.77 -8.14
C GLU A 705 13.54 9.79 -9.06
N PRO A 706 14.10 10.88 -8.50
CA PRO A 706 14.85 11.85 -9.28
C PRO A 706 16.15 11.26 -9.83
N SER A 707 16.48 11.57 -11.07
CA SER A 707 17.74 11.14 -11.69
C SER A 707 18.97 11.64 -10.90
N ALA A 708 20.08 10.89 -10.97
CA ALA A 708 21.33 11.29 -10.31
C ALA A 708 21.86 12.65 -10.79
N GLU A 709 21.58 13.01 -12.06
CA GLU A 709 21.91 14.32 -12.62
C GLU A 709 21.07 15.43 -11.99
N HIS A 710 19.75 15.22 -11.86
CA HIS A 710 18.86 16.16 -11.17
C HIS A 710 19.28 16.36 -9.70
N MET A 711 19.63 15.28 -9.01
CA MET A 711 20.10 15.34 -7.62
C MET A 711 21.40 16.15 -7.51
N ALA A 712 22.32 16.00 -8.45
CA ALA A 712 23.54 16.80 -8.49
C ALA A 712 23.25 18.28 -8.78
N ALA A 713 22.36 18.57 -9.74
CA ALA A 713 21.93 19.93 -10.07
C ALA A 713 21.26 20.61 -8.86
N LEU A 714 20.39 19.89 -8.14
CA LEU A 714 19.72 20.41 -6.95
C LEU A 714 20.71 20.65 -5.80
N VAL A 715 21.69 19.76 -5.59
CA VAL A 715 22.79 20.00 -4.63
C VAL A 715 23.56 21.28 -4.99
N ASP A 716 23.78 21.55 -6.27
CA ASP A 716 24.45 22.77 -6.72
C ASP A 716 23.58 24.02 -6.49
N VAL A 717 22.27 23.96 -6.77
CA VAL A 717 21.32 25.04 -6.43
C VAL A 717 21.34 25.37 -4.94
N VAL A 718 21.26 24.34 -4.08
CA VAL A 718 21.27 24.50 -2.62
C VAL A 718 22.57 25.16 -2.15
N ARG A 719 23.71 24.80 -2.75
CA ARG A 719 25.03 25.39 -2.44
C ARG A 719 25.21 26.80 -2.98
N GLU A 720 24.74 27.06 -4.21
CA GLU A 720 24.86 28.37 -4.86
C GLU A 720 24.08 29.45 -4.11
N HIS A 721 22.89 29.09 -3.63
CA HIS A 721 22.02 29.99 -2.88
C HIS A 721 22.28 30.00 -1.36
N ASP A 722 23.26 29.23 -0.87
CA ASP A 722 23.62 29.10 0.56
C ASP A 722 22.39 28.82 1.44
N LEU A 723 21.53 27.87 0.99
CA LEU A 723 20.27 27.60 1.64
C LEU A 723 20.50 26.91 3.00
N PRO A 724 19.97 27.46 4.10
CA PRO A 724 20.19 26.90 5.43
C PRO A 724 19.33 25.65 5.69
N ALA A 725 18.29 25.44 4.88
CA ALA A 725 17.28 24.41 5.12
C ALA A 725 16.67 23.86 3.82
N LEU A 726 16.26 22.59 3.91
CA LEU A 726 15.41 21.89 2.94
C LEU A 726 14.09 21.54 3.61
N PHE A 727 13.02 21.52 2.84
CA PHE A 727 11.68 21.22 3.34
C PHE A 727 11.18 19.90 2.77
N GLY A 728 11.44 18.81 3.51
CA GLY A 728 10.86 17.51 3.21
C GLY A 728 9.37 17.49 3.56
N GLU A 729 8.66 16.48 3.07
CA GLU A 729 7.22 16.36 3.27
C GLU A 729 6.83 15.13 4.09
N THR A 730 5.64 15.15 4.71
CA THR A 730 5.19 14.05 5.55
C THR A 730 4.67 12.85 4.76
N THR A 731 4.18 13.08 3.54
CA THR A 731 3.58 12.05 2.68
C THR A 731 4.58 11.44 1.68
N VAL A 732 5.81 11.96 1.61
CA VAL A 732 6.84 11.55 0.65
C VAL A 732 8.06 10.99 1.39
N SER A 733 8.76 10.02 0.78
CA SER A 733 9.99 9.45 1.32
C SER A 733 11.06 10.52 1.60
N GLU A 734 11.57 10.55 2.84
CA GLU A 734 12.57 11.53 3.27
C GLU A 734 13.99 11.23 2.77
N ARG A 735 14.22 10.01 2.24
CA ARG A 735 15.56 9.49 1.94
C ARG A 735 16.35 10.42 1.01
N LEU A 736 15.69 10.92 -0.02
CA LEU A 736 16.29 11.78 -1.04
C LEU A 736 16.59 13.18 -0.49
N ALA A 737 15.63 13.78 0.21
CA ALA A 737 15.80 15.08 0.87
C ALA A 737 16.92 15.02 1.94
N GLN A 738 17.02 13.92 2.68
CA GLN A 738 18.06 13.70 3.68
C GLN A 738 19.45 13.54 3.05
N THR A 739 19.53 12.95 1.86
CA THR A 739 20.78 12.84 1.10
C THR A 739 21.28 14.23 0.68
N ILE A 740 20.41 15.06 0.10
CA ILE A 740 20.75 16.44 -0.29
C ILE A 740 21.14 17.27 0.94
N ALA A 741 20.40 17.14 2.05
CA ALA A 741 20.73 17.80 3.31
C ALA A 741 22.13 17.43 3.81
N THR A 742 22.49 16.15 3.73
CA THR A 742 23.80 15.65 4.17
C THR A 742 24.93 16.17 3.28
N GLU A 743 24.74 16.18 1.96
CA GLU A 743 25.73 16.65 0.99
C GLU A 743 25.94 18.16 1.00
N THR A 744 24.89 18.93 1.29
CA THR A 744 24.92 20.40 1.27
C THR A 744 25.21 21.00 2.64
N GLY A 745 24.92 20.26 3.72
CA GLY A 745 24.96 20.75 5.09
C GLY A 745 23.71 21.53 5.52
N ALA A 746 22.68 21.60 4.67
CA ALA A 746 21.39 22.19 5.00
C ALA A 746 20.65 21.33 6.03
N GLN A 747 19.80 21.95 6.86
CA GLN A 747 18.95 21.23 7.81
C GLN A 747 17.64 20.79 7.16
N LEU A 748 17.23 19.55 7.37
CA LEU A 748 15.94 19.06 6.88
C LEU A 748 14.81 19.38 7.87
N PHE A 749 13.74 20.00 7.39
CA PHE A 749 12.51 20.25 8.13
C PHE A 749 11.34 19.55 7.42
N ARG A 750 10.45 18.91 8.17
CA ARG A 750 9.25 18.26 7.60
C ARG A 750 8.08 19.22 7.53
N LEU A 751 7.38 19.27 6.41
CA LEU A 751 6.14 20.00 6.21
C LEU A 751 4.99 19.05 5.92
N TYR A 752 3.79 19.42 6.36
CA TYR A 752 2.56 18.74 5.99
C TYR A 752 2.11 19.23 4.61
N SER A 753 2.15 18.38 3.59
CA SER A 753 1.87 18.77 2.20
C SER A 753 0.52 18.28 1.70
N GLY A 754 0.31 16.96 1.66
CA GLY A 754 -0.92 16.32 1.15
C GLY A 754 -1.88 15.78 2.22
N SER A 755 -1.56 15.95 3.51
CA SER A 755 -2.31 15.32 4.60
C SER A 755 -2.23 16.12 5.90
N LEU A 756 -3.30 16.12 6.69
CA LEU A 756 -3.27 16.62 8.07
C LEU A 756 -2.29 15.79 8.95
N GLY A 757 -1.89 16.35 10.08
CA GLY A 757 -1.09 15.63 11.07
C GLY A 757 -1.94 14.70 11.95
N PRO A 758 -1.31 13.74 12.66
CA PRO A 758 -1.99 12.87 13.63
C PRO A 758 -2.70 13.67 14.73
N GLU A 759 -3.74 13.09 15.34
CA GLU A 759 -4.50 13.72 16.42
C GLU A 759 -3.57 14.19 17.56
N GLY A 760 -3.77 15.43 18.03
CA GLY A 760 -2.95 16.02 19.09
C GLY A 760 -1.57 16.53 18.66
N SER A 761 -1.19 16.38 17.38
CA SER A 761 0.05 16.96 16.84
C SER A 761 0.06 18.49 16.76
N GLY A 762 -1.12 19.12 16.87
CA GLY A 762 -1.32 20.53 16.59
C GLY A 762 -1.44 20.84 15.08
N ALA A 763 -1.32 19.82 14.23
CA ALA A 763 -1.56 19.85 12.79
C ALA A 763 -2.75 18.97 12.37
N ASP A 764 -3.54 18.51 13.33
CA ASP A 764 -4.74 17.67 13.21
C ASP A 764 -5.99 18.41 12.71
N THR A 765 -5.85 19.70 12.41
CA THR A 765 -6.86 20.53 11.75
C THR A 765 -6.18 21.32 10.65
N TYR A 766 -6.91 21.75 9.62
CA TYR A 766 -6.32 22.52 8.53
C TYR A 766 -5.64 23.81 9.03
N LEU A 767 -6.27 24.53 9.97
CA LEU A 767 -5.68 25.73 10.57
C LEU A 767 -4.40 25.41 11.35
N GLY A 768 -4.37 24.27 12.05
CA GLY A 768 -3.19 23.79 12.77
C GLY A 768 -2.05 23.43 11.83
N MET A 769 -2.36 22.69 10.76
CA MET A 769 -1.42 22.26 9.73
C MET A 769 -0.69 23.46 9.11
N VAL A 770 -1.43 24.48 8.67
CA VAL A 770 -0.84 25.70 8.09
C VAL A 770 0.03 26.43 9.12
N ARG A 771 -0.40 26.53 10.39
CA ARG A 771 0.41 27.16 11.45
C ARG A 771 1.72 26.41 11.69
N ALA A 772 1.66 25.08 11.79
CA ALA A 772 2.84 24.24 11.99
C ALA A 772 3.84 24.42 10.84
N ASN A 773 3.36 24.39 9.58
CA ASN A 773 4.23 24.62 8.43
C ASN A 773 4.87 26.00 8.44
N VAL A 774 4.08 27.06 8.68
CA VAL A 774 4.59 28.44 8.73
C VAL A 774 5.63 28.62 9.83
N GLU A 775 5.40 28.05 11.02
CA GLU A 775 6.36 28.10 12.12
C GLU A 775 7.68 27.43 11.74
N ARG A 776 7.62 26.23 11.13
CA ARG A 776 8.81 25.50 10.67
C ARG A 776 9.57 26.26 9.57
N ILE A 777 8.88 26.77 8.55
CA ILE A 777 9.48 27.57 7.47
C ILE A 777 10.17 28.81 8.04
N VAL A 778 9.48 29.54 8.93
CA VAL A 778 10.01 30.77 9.52
C VAL A 778 11.16 30.49 10.47
N GLU A 779 11.14 29.41 11.24
CA GLU A 779 12.25 29.00 12.09
C GLU A 779 13.50 28.65 11.27
N ALA A 780 13.32 27.89 10.20
CA ALA A 780 14.38 27.44 9.31
C ALA A 780 15.07 28.59 8.54
N LEU A 781 14.31 29.64 8.18
CA LEU A 781 14.78 30.74 7.33
C LEU A 781 15.07 32.05 8.09
N LYS A 782 14.95 32.06 9.43
CA LYS A 782 15.42 33.15 10.30
C LYS A 782 16.92 33.12 10.49
#